data_AF-A0AAW3AYT8-F1
#
_entry.id   AF-A0AAW3AYT8-F1
#
_cell.length_a   1.000
_cell.length_b   1.000
_cell.length_c   1.000
_cell.angle_alpha   90.00
_cell.angle_beta   90.00
_cell.angle_gamma   90.00
#
_symmetry.space_group_name_H-M   'P 1'
#
loop_
_entity.id
_entity.type
_entity.pdbx_description
1 polymer ?
#
loop_
_entity_poly.entity_id
_entity_poly.type
_entity_poly.pdbx_seq_one_letter_code
_entity_poly.pdbx_strand_id
1 'polypeptide(L)'
;MAWTLHVVEEGCADCTDQQTYASAVEGVVLQARHAVFATSAAPLGRVGPMLLAMASVTDDVDVRAELPQWEWLRHVHGSGFPAVGGAAGGSAPPRAPYLAVMGIPSTDQRPRAALREAQRKTWLAYQEVARRDNHFTGALLALYVFAAAEPDPILDPSADSAESLHSGTSAASPGRARLRVLLPTTAEYKAATQALLARAMQADGVDAVAGEGFAQRRMELRRGWSIAAVDGSPCAVVASSWTAGGAKTSALSYLSGALSLPVTPAFTSPAEYICHASSALWQEALTHRNVLWIDMMTDRRPTTKKKLGEPTKWGLPVEVGMSQKLILWLAYAYHAFKDVPFIIKGDDDSYMKVPQFLSDVRYVMGGTQARPPPPPSRRGAASGQRNLTETLGRLSAEELAKSASLAEDTECVYWGSLRHHLHTQFSAGMTFMLHRRVVQALLEPKVGTLRLDVLRLAADDFSAKRTLAYRRIMFHHEDILMGLQIYRALERVKALCRTGRLWYVKEWYARFHDMHVGRTHNVTWSTVVAHRCRPSDAYYLHFYFQEEHRIAAAASASRLATEEEHEAAAVKRASQWLEGNLQDPHMMAMNWSGLPDVQWVQGTSRRPSFTLAEGDGVAVYDNRYEYWRHEETNIHDGYRSLPQW
;
A
#
# COMPACT_ATOMS: atom_id res chain seq x y z
N MET A 1 -8.34 14.82 -14.26
CA MET A 1 -7.19 14.03 -13.77
C MET A 1 -7.30 13.80 -12.26
N ALA A 2 -8.22 12.93 -11.84
CA ALA A 2 -8.48 12.57 -10.45
C ALA A 2 -9.13 11.17 -10.45
N TRP A 3 -8.67 10.23 -9.60
CA TRP A 3 -8.84 8.79 -9.85
C TRP A 3 -9.81 7.99 -8.98
N THR A 4 -11.08 8.37 -9.07
CA THR A 4 -12.33 7.64 -8.74
C THR A 4 -13.49 8.63 -8.98
N LEU A 5 -14.66 8.48 -8.33
CA LEU A 5 -15.93 9.17 -8.59
C LEU A 5 -16.70 9.41 -7.25
N HIS A 6 -17.37 10.55 -7.00
CA HIS A 6 -18.07 10.82 -5.72
C HIS A 6 -19.16 11.93 -5.75
N VAL A 7 -19.82 12.24 -4.62
CA VAL A 7 -20.72 13.42 -4.52
C VAL A 7 -19.88 14.67 -4.30
N VAL A 8 -20.06 15.65 -5.17
CA VAL A 8 -19.41 16.96 -5.11
C VAL A 8 -20.50 18.01 -4.87
N GLU A 9 -20.29 18.93 -3.92
CA GLU A 9 -21.15 20.10 -3.75
C GLU A 9 -21.02 21.03 -4.97
N GLU A 10 -22.09 21.74 -5.34
CA GLU A 10 -22.23 22.41 -6.64
C GLU A 10 -21.10 23.38 -7.02
N GLY A 11 -20.41 23.96 -6.03
CA GLY A 11 -19.33 24.94 -6.22
C GLY A 11 -17.88 24.42 -6.34
N CYS A 12 -17.62 23.10 -6.42
CA CYS A 12 -16.22 22.63 -6.42
C CYS A 12 -15.46 22.98 -7.72
N ALA A 13 -14.57 23.97 -7.63
CA ALA A 13 -13.72 24.46 -8.72
C ALA A 13 -12.72 23.42 -9.28
N ASP A 14 -12.27 22.49 -8.44
CA ASP A 14 -11.18 21.55 -8.77
C ASP A 14 -11.66 20.12 -9.12
N CYS A 15 -12.97 19.88 -9.12
CA CYS A 15 -13.54 18.52 -9.17
C CYS A 15 -13.97 18.04 -10.57
N THR A 16 -13.97 18.92 -11.57
CA THR A 16 -14.32 18.60 -12.95
C THR A 16 -13.39 19.28 -13.95
N ASP A 17 -13.47 18.85 -15.20
CA ASP A 17 -13.11 19.70 -16.33
C ASP A 17 -14.19 20.79 -16.47
N GLN A 18 -14.10 21.84 -15.65
CA GLN A 18 -15.11 22.91 -15.61
C GLN A 18 -15.29 23.59 -16.96
N GLN A 19 -14.22 23.71 -17.76
CA GLN A 19 -14.27 24.44 -19.03
C GLN A 19 -15.05 23.66 -20.09
N THR A 20 -14.80 22.36 -20.22
CA THR A 20 -15.55 21.51 -21.16
C THR A 20 -16.96 21.23 -20.64
N TYR A 21 -17.13 21.02 -19.33
CA TYR A 21 -18.43 20.78 -18.71
C TYR A 21 -19.36 22.00 -18.83
N ALA A 22 -18.91 23.20 -18.42
CA ALA A 22 -19.72 24.42 -18.47
C ALA A 22 -20.18 24.75 -19.90
N SER A 23 -19.30 24.54 -20.89
CA SER A 23 -19.64 24.74 -22.30
C SER A 23 -20.59 23.65 -22.84
N ALA A 24 -20.52 22.42 -22.31
CA ALA A 24 -21.36 21.30 -22.76
C ALA A 24 -22.79 21.34 -22.18
N VAL A 25 -22.97 21.95 -21.01
CA VAL A 25 -24.26 22.06 -20.31
C VAL A 25 -24.98 23.39 -20.56
N GLU A 26 -24.37 24.29 -21.34
CA GLU A 26 -24.98 25.54 -21.77
C GLU A 26 -26.26 25.25 -22.59
N GLY A 27 -27.42 25.68 -22.08
CA GLY A 27 -28.73 25.43 -22.69
C GLY A 27 -29.34 24.04 -22.44
N VAL A 28 -28.77 23.23 -21.54
CA VAL A 28 -29.29 21.92 -21.14
C VAL A 28 -29.80 21.99 -19.69
N VAL A 29 -31.07 21.64 -19.44
CA VAL A 29 -31.62 21.53 -18.08
C VAL A 29 -31.07 20.26 -17.45
N LEU A 30 -30.09 20.41 -16.55
CA LEU A 30 -29.51 19.30 -15.81
C LEU A 30 -30.50 18.82 -14.74
N GLN A 31 -30.90 17.55 -14.80
CA GLN A 31 -31.49 16.89 -13.64
C GLN A 31 -30.37 16.48 -12.68
N ALA A 32 -30.58 16.65 -11.37
CA ALA A 32 -29.61 16.42 -10.29
C ALA A 32 -28.97 15.01 -10.22
N ARG A 33 -29.33 14.09 -11.12
CA ARG A 33 -28.93 12.68 -11.12
C ARG A 33 -27.89 12.29 -12.18
N HIS A 34 -27.46 13.19 -13.07
CA HIS A 34 -26.63 12.81 -14.23
C HIS A 34 -25.46 13.76 -14.56
N ALA A 35 -24.75 14.28 -13.55
CA ALA A 35 -23.53 15.05 -13.76
C ALA A 35 -22.28 14.15 -13.72
N VAL A 36 -21.30 14.48 -14.57
CA VAL A 36 -19.98 13.84 -14.67
C VAL A 36 -19.10 14.37 -13.53
N PHE A 37 -18.65 13.53 -12.58
CA PHE A 37 -17.77 13.92 -11.45
C PHE A 37 -16.78 12.81 -11.05
N ALA A 38 -15.52 13.18 -10.76
CA ALA A 38 -14.46 12.35 -10.18
C ALA A 38 -14.48 12.33 -8.61
N THR A 39 -13.40 12.01 -7.87
CA THR A 39 -13.38 11.80 -6.38
C THR A 39 -12.74 12.86 -5.47
N SER A 40 -13.04 12.70 -4.17
CA SER A 40 -12.21 13.08 -3.02
C SER A 40 -11.67 11.94 -2.11
N ALA A 41 -11.92 10.64 -2.35
CA ALA A 41 -11.55 9.56 -1.38
C ALA A 41 -10.05 9.20 -1.30
N ALA A 42 -9.22 9.85 -2.11
CA ALA A 42 -7.79 10.07 -1.89
C ALA A 42 -7.53 11.57 -2.11
N PRO A 43 -6.47 12.21 -1.60
CA PRO A 43 -6.37 13.68 -1.58
C PRO A 43 -6.37 14.26 -2.98
N LEU A 44 -7.28 15.19 -3.27
CA LEU A 44 -7.45 15.78 -4.61
C LEU A 44 -7.60 14.72 -5.73
N GLY A 45 -8.08 13.52 -5.37
CA GLY A 45 -8.23 12.34 -6.23
C GLY A 45 -6.95 11.56 -6.55
N ARG A 46 -5.86 11.67 -5.78
CA ARG A 46 -4.50 11.39 -6.32
C ARG A 46 -3.91 9.97 -6.18
N VAL A 47 -4.60 9.04 -5.52
CA VAL A 47 -4.15 7.66 -5.26
C VAL A 47 -5.35 6.70 -5.23
N GLY A 48 -5.21 5.45 -5.63
CA GLY A 48 -6.29 4.47 -5.45
C GLY A 48 -5.90 3.05 -5.81
N PRO A 49 -6.82 2.08 -5.70
CA PRO A 49 -6.58 0.71 -6.16
C PRO A 49 -6.21 0.72 -7.64
N MET A 50 -5.12 0.03 -8.00
CA MET A 50 -4.63 0.04 -9.39
C MET A 50 -5.69 -0.51 -10.37
N LEU A 51 -6.57 -1.42 -9.93
CA LEU A 51 -7.72 -1.88 -10.73
C LEU A 51 -8.59 -0.73 -11.21
N LEU A 52 -8.84 0.29 -10.38
CA LEU A 52 -9.67 1.43 -10.76
C LEU A 52 -8.95 2.32 -11.78
N ALA A 53 -7.62 2.46 -11.67
CA ALA A 53 -6.81 3.12 -12.69
C ALA A 53 -6.81 2.35 -14.02
N MET A 54 -6.78 1.01 -14.01
CA MET A 54 -6.91 0.21 -15.24
C MET A 54 -8.30 0.40 -15.86
N ALA A 55 -9.35 0.26 -15.08
CA ALA A 55 -10.75 0.48 -15.47
C ALA A 55 -11.00 1.89 -16.01
N SER A 56 -10.20 2.88 -15.59
CA SER A 56 -10.32 4.26 -16.09
C SER A 56 -10.06 4.38 -17.59
N VAL A 57 -9.18 3.53 -18.15
CA VAL A 57 -8.70 3.65 -19.53
C VAL A 57 -9.21 2.53 -20.45
N THR A 58 -9.44 1.32 -19.95
CA THR A 58 -9.75 0.14 -20.78
C THR A 58 -10.93 -0.68 -20.24
N ASP A 59 -11.65 -1.35 -21.13
CA ASP A 59 -12.66 -2.37 -20.81
C ASP A 59 -12.12 -3.81 -20.96
N ASP A 60 -10.88 -3.99 -21.41
CA ASP A 60 -10.26 -5.30 -21.62
C ASP A 60 -9.90 -6.00 -20.30
N VAL A 61 -9.95 -5.26 -19.18
CA VAL A 61 -9.91 -5.82 -17.82
C VAL A 61 -11.36 -5.96 -17.36
N ASP A 62 -11.82 -7.20 -17.16
CA ASP A 62 -13.17 -7.46 -16.66
C ASP A 62 -13.29 -7.06 -15.19
N VAL A 63 -13.65 -5.80 -14.97
CA VAL A 63 -13.85 -5.23 -13.63
C VAL A 63 -14.97 -5.93 -12.87
N ARG A 64 -15.97 -6.48 -13.55
CA ARG A 64 -17.08 -7.20 -12.90
C ARG A 64 -16.59 -8.50 -12.30
N ALA A 65 -15.69 -9.20 -12.98
CA ALA A 65 -15.02 -10.37 -12.45
C ALA A 65 -13.95 -10.03 -11.40
N GLU A 66 -13.20 -8.94 -11.59
CA GLU A 66 -12.06 -8.61 -10.74
C GLU A 66 -12.44 -7.90 -9.43
N LEU A 67 -13.35 -6.93 -9.44
CA LEU A 67 -13.64 -6.09 -8.28
C LEU A 67 -14.04 -6.88 -7.02
N PRO A 68 -14.87 -7.94 -7.07
CA PRO A 68 -15.20 -8.75 -5.90
C PRO A 68 -13.98 -9.45 -5.27
N GLN A 69 -12.92 -9.68 -6.04
CA GLN A 69 -11.68 -10.34 -5.58
C GLN A 69 -10.73 -9.37 -4.87
N TRP A 70 -10.93 -8.05 -5.00
CA TRP A 70 -10.20 -7.00 -4.27
C TRP A 70 -10.80 -6.82 -2.87
N GLU A 71 -10.86 -7.91 -2.13
CA GLU A 71 -11.75 -8.03 -0.99
C GLU A 71 -11.45 -7.02 0.13
N TRP A 72 -10.22 -6.55 0.30
CA TRP A 72 -9.90 -5.51 1.30
C TRP A 72 -10.68 -4.20 1.08
N LEU A 73 -11.18 -3.94 -0.13
CA LEU A 73 -12.05 -2.79 -0.42
C LEU A 73 -13.38 -2.81 0.31
N ARG A 74 -13.80 -3.97 0.83
CA ARG A 74 -14.96 -4.06 1.74
C ARG A 74 -14.74 -3.28 3.04
N HIS A 75 -13.50 -3.12 3.50
CA HIS A 75 -13.19 -2.25 4.65
C HIS A 75 -13.27 -0.76 4.29
N VAL A 76 -13.09 -0.43 3.02
CA VAL A 76 -13.11 0.96 2.53
C VAL A 76 -14.52 1.42 2.18
N HIS A 77 -15.29 0.56 1.49
CA HIS A 77 -16.61 0.89 0.94
C HIS A 77 -17.79 0.30 1.74
N GLY A 78 -17.52 -0.56 2.73
CA GLY A 78 -18.54 -1.10 3.63
C GLY A 78 -19.30 -2.30 3.08
N SER A 79 -20.44 -2.61 3.70
CA SER A 79 -21.22 -3.85 3.50
C SER A 79 -21.90 -3.97 2.14
N GLY A 80 -22.08 -2.87 1.41
CA GLY A 80 -22.62 -2.85 0.05
C GLY A 80 -21.61 -3.23 -1.04
N PHE A 81 -20.31 -3.34 -0.71
CA PHE A 81 -19.27 -3.67 -1.67
C PHE A 81 -19.33 -5.17 -2.06
N PRO A 82 -19.15 -5.51 -3.36
CA PRO A 82 -19.29 -6.88 -3.84
C PRO A 82 -18.28 -7.84 -3.22
N ALA A 83 -18.68 -9.11 -3.07
CA ALA A 83 -17.84 -10.18 -2.53
C ALA A 83 -17.83 -11.39 -3.47
N VAL A 84 -16.73 -12.15 -3.46
CA VAL A 84 -16.59 -13.40 -4.22
C VAL A 84 -17.71 -14.36 -3.83
N GLY A 85 -18.42 -14.92 -4.82
CA GLY A 85 -19.52 -15.87 -4.61
C GLY A 85 -20.84 -15.25 -4.12
N GLY A 86 -20.94 -13.92 -4.03
CA GLY A 86 -22.18 -13.23 -3.70
C GLY A 86 -23.19 -13.30 -4.85
N ALA A 87 -24.09 -14.29 -4.81
CA ALA A 87 -25.33 -14.24 -5.58
C ALA A 87 -26.21 -13.09 -5.07
N ALA A 88 -26.94 -12.46 -5.99
CA ALA A 88 -27.84 -11.34 -5.73
C ALA A 88 -28.74 -11.61 -4.49
N GLY A 89 -28.50 -10.89 -3.39
CA GLY A 89 -29.42 -10.82 -2.25
C GLY A 89 -28.88 -11.23 -0.87
N GLY A 90 -27.67 -11.78 -0.74
CA GLY A 90 -27.06 -12.09 0.56
C GLY A 90 -26.08 -11.00 1.04
N SER A 91 -26.24 -10.47 2.25
CA SER A 91 -25.24 -9.57 2.85
C SER A 91 -23.94 -10.34 3.13
N ALA A 92 -22.81 -9.88 2.57
CA ALA A 92 -21.52 -10.52 2.83
C ALA A 92 -21.16 -10.46 4.33
N PRO A 93 -20.53 -11.51 4.90
CA PRO A 93 -20.31 -11.61 6.35
C PRO A 93 -19.44 -10.45 6.87
N PRO A 94 -19.71 -9.91 8.08
CA PRO A 94 -18.90 -8.85 8.68
C PRO A 94 -17.43 -9.26 8.77
N ARG A 95 -16.53 -8.27 8.73
CA ARG A 95 -15.09 -8.52 8.86
C ARG A 95 -14.52 -7.85 10.09
N ALA A 96 -13.58 -8.52 10.72
CA ALA A 96 -12.79 -7.93 11.79
C ALA A 96 -11.98 -6.75 11.22
N PRO A 97 -11.92 -5.61 11.93
CA PRO A 97 -11.11 -4.47 11.52
C PRO A 97 -9.63 -4.85 11.43
N TYR A 98 -8.87 -4.16 10.60
CA TYR A 98 -7.41 -4.28 10.64
C TYR A 98 -6.86 -3.59 11.90
N LEU A 99 -5.83 -4.18 12.50
CA LEU A 99 -5.03 -3.50 13.52
C LEU A 99 -4.16 -2.42 12.86
N ALA A 100 -3.59 -2.72 11.71
CA ALA A 100 -2.75 -1.78 10.97
C ALA A 100 -2.86 -1.98 9.45
N VAL A 101 -2.69 -0.88 8.73
CA VAL A 101 -2.46 -0.89 7.27
C VAL A 101 -1.06 -0.38 6.97
N MET A 102 -0.35 -1.07 6.08
CA MET A 102 1.04 -0.81 5.72
C MET A 102 1.15 -0.46 4.25
N GLY A 103 1.79 0.67 3.97
CA GLY A 103 2.16 1.10 2.63
C GLY A 103 3.61 0.77 2.38
N ILE A 104 3.87 0.07 1.28
CA ILE A 104 5.21 -0.28 0.84
C ILE A 104 5.48 0.44 -0.49
N PRO A 105 6.08 1.65 -0.47
CA PRO A 105 6.50 2.32 -1.69
C PRO A 105 7.46 1.43 -2.49
N SER A 106 7.13 1.17 -3.75
CA SER A 106 7.95 0.37 -4.65
C SER A 106 7.94 0.98 -6.05
N THR A 107 8.83 0.50 -6.91
CA THR A 107 8.93 0.97 -8.31
C THR A 107 8.71 -0.18 -9.28
N ASP A 108 8.20 0.14 -10.45
CA ASP A 108 8.00 -0.81 -11.55
C ASP A 108 9.33 -1.15 -12.26
N GLN A 109 10.15 -1.94 -11.59
CA GLN A 109 11.46 -2.37 -12.08
C GLN A 109 11.69 -3.84 -11.72
N ARG A 110 12.27 -4.63 -12.63
CA ARG A 110 12.49 -6.07 -12.40
C ARG A 110 13.21 -6.40 -11.09
N PRO A 111 14.30 -5.69 -10.68
CA PRO A 111 14.97 -5.98 -9.41
C PRO A 111 14.05 -5.79 -8.19
N ARG A 112 13.13 -4.81 -8.24
CA ARG A 112 12.13 -4.60 -7.16
C ARG A 112 11.02 -5.64 -7.22
N ALA A 113 10.62 -6.11 -8.42
CA ALA A 113 9.64 -7.19 -8.54
C ALA A 113 10.10 -8.47 -7.84
N ALA A 114 11.39 -8.83 -7.96
CA ALA A 114 11.96 -9.98 -7.24
C ALA A 114 11.92 -9.80 -5.71
N LEU A 115 12.14 -8.58 -5.21
CA LEU A 115 11.99 -8.29 -3.78
C LEU A 115 10.54 -8.47 -3.31
N ARG A 116 9.57 -7.91 -4.04
CA ARG A 116 8.15 -8.04 -3.70
C ARG A 116 7.70 -9.49 -3.70
N GLU A 117 8.13 -10.27 -4.69
CA GLU A 117 7.84 -11.70 -4.73
C GLU A 117 8.42 -12.43 -3.52
N ALA A 118 9.67 -12.15 -3.16
CA ALA A 118 10.29 -12.72 -1.97
C ALA A 118 9.53 -12.32 -0.69
N GLN A 119 9.12 -11.06 -0.53
CA GLN A 119 8.30 -10.62 0.60
C GLN A 119 6.97 -11.40 0.66
N ARG A 120 6.27 -11.54 -0.48
CA ARG A 120 4.99 -12.30 -0.61
C ARG A 120 5.14 -13.76 -0.25
N LYS A 121 6.24 -14.40 -0.65
CA LYS A 121 6.54 -15.81 -0.40
C LYS A 121 7.08 -16.08 1.01
N THR A 122 7.44 -15.03 1.76
CA THR A 122 8.06 -15.15 3.08
C THR A 122 7.22 -14.44 4.14
N TRP A 123 7.62 -13.26 4.59
CA TRP A 123 7.01 -12.63 5.75
C TRP A 123 5.57 -12.12 5.53
N LEU A 124 5.17 -11.83 4.29
CA LEU A 124 3.76 -11.54 3.98
C LEU A 124 2.90 -12.81 3.93
N ALA A 125 3.50 -14.00 3.99
CA ALA A 125 2.77 -15.27 4.09
C ALA A 125 2.36 -15.62 5.53
N TYR A 126 2.84 -14.89 6.54
CA TYR A 126 2.45 -15.13 7.93
C TYR A 126 0.93 -15.02 8.14
N GLN A 127 0.39 -15.78 9.08
CA GLN A 127 -1.05 -15.99 9.27
C GLN A 127 -1.81 -14.67 9.50
N GLU A 128 -1.21 -13.74 10.23
CA GLU A 128 -1.83 -12.46 10.57
C GLU A 128 -1.73 -11.40 9.47
N VAL A 129 -1.11 -11.71 8.32
CA VAL A 129 -1.06 -10.81 7.16
C VAL A 129 -2.28 -11.04 6.27
N ALA A 130 -3.07 -9.99 6.04
CA ALA A 130 -4.20 -9.97 5.12
C ALA A 130 -3.70 -10.01 3.67
N ARG A 131 -4.01 -11.09 2.97
CA ARG A 131 -3.58 -11.36 1.60
C ARG A 131 -4.68 -12.06 0.80
N ARG A 132 -4.51 -12.12 -0.52
CA ARG A 132 -5.43 -12.82 -1.43
C ARG A 132 -5.80 -14.23 -0.92
N ASP A 133 -4.80 -15.05 -0.60
CA ASP A 133 -5.00 -16.46 -0.24
C ASP A 133 -5.82 -16.68 1.04
N ASN A 134 -5.96 -15.64 1.86
CA ASN A 134 -6.76 -15.69 3.08
C ASN A 134 -7.92 -14.68 3.05
N HIS A 135 -8.36 -14.25 1.86
CA HIS A 135 -9.49 -13.34 1.69
C HIS A 135 -9.30 -12.01 2.44
N PHE A 136 -8.04 -11.57 2.58
CA PHE A 136 -7.64 -10.35 3.28
C PHE A 136 -8.16 -10.25 4.73
N THR A 137 -8.13 -11.36 5.47
CA THR A 137 -8.67 -11.47 6.86
C THR A 137 -7.62 -11.40 7.97
N GLY A 138 -6.36 -11.11 7.66
CA GLY A 138 -5.31 -10.90 8.66
C GLY A 138 -5.43 -9.55 9.38
N ALA A 139 -4.75 -9.37 10.51
CA ALA A 139 -4.74 -8.12 11.28
C ALA A 139 -3.90 -7.02 10.63
N LEU A 140 -2.91 -7.38 9.79
CA LEU A 140 -2.06 -6.44 9.05
C LEU A 140 -2.36 -6.51 7.55
N LEU A 141 -2.84 -5.43 6.95
CA LEU A 141 -2.97 -5.30 5.50
C LEU A 141 -1.76 -4.58 4.92
N ALA A 142 -1.01 -5.24 4.03
CA ALA A 142 0.11 -4.63 3.31
C ALA A 142 -0.25 -4.34 1.84
N LEU A 143 -0.12 -3.07 1.44
CA LEU A 143 -0.39 -2.57 0.11
C LEU A 143 0.88 -1.98 -0.51
N TYR A 144 1.21 -2.41 -1.72
CA TYR A 144 2.31 -1.80 -2.47
C TYR A 144 1.86 -0.52 -3.15
N VAL A 145 2.68 0.53 -3.10
CA VAL A 145 2.35 1.87 -3.61
C VAL A 145 3.24 2.21 -4.79
N PHE A 146 2.65 2.30 -5.98
CA PHE A 146 3.36 2.57 -7.23
C PHE A 146 3.00 3.91 -7.83
N ALA A 147 3.95 4.44 -8.59
CA ALA A 147 3.73 5.46 -9.60
C ALA A 147 4.34 4.95 -10.90
N ALA A 148 4.05 5.61 -12.02
CA ALA A 148 4.69 5.25 -13.28
C ALA A 148 6.19 5.53 -13.24
N ALA A 149 6.99 4.68 -13.86
CA ALA A 149 8.40 5.00 -14.10
C ALA A 149 8.49 6.28 -14.97
N GLU A 150 9.40 7.19 -14.62
CA GLU A 150 9.68 8.36 -15.45
C GLU A 150 10.12 7.89 -16.86
N PRO A 151 9.50 8.37 -17.95
CA PRO A 151 9.87 7.98 -19.29
C PRO A 151 11.34 8.27 -19.59
N ASP A 152 11.93 7.49 -20.48
CA ASP A 152 13.27 7.80 -20.99
C ASP A 152 13.24 9.18 -21.65
N PRO A 153 14.19 10.08 -21.32
CA PRO A 153 14.41 11.26 -22.15
C PRO A 153 14.80 10.74 -23.53
N ILE A 154 13.94 11.00 -24.50
CA ILE A 154 14.04 10.56 -25.90
C ILE A 154 15.50 10.61 -26.36
N LEU A 155 16.08 9.45 -26.69
CA LEU A 155 17.21 9.40 -27.61
C LEU A 155 16.67 9.88 -28.96
N ASP A 156 17.01 11.13 -29.30
CA ASP A 156 16.77 11.84 -30.56
C ASP A 156 15.32 12.08 -31.04
N PRO A 157 14.85 13.35 -31.10
CA PRO A 157 13.63 13.77 -31.81
C PRO A 157 13.74 13.63 -33.34
N SER A 158 14.88 13.24 -33.90
CA SER A 158 15.11 13.16 -35.35
C SER A 158 14.79 11.80 -35.98
N ALA A 159 14.23 10.85 -35.22
CA ALA A 159 13.71 9.60 -35.75
C ALA A 159 12.24 9.67 -36.19
N ASP A 160 11.69 10.89 -36.36
CA ASP A 160 10.58 11.11 -37.28
C ASP A 160 11.12 11.03 -38.74
N SER A 161 11.63 9.85 -39.11
CA SER A 161 11.78 9.53 -40.53
C SER A 161 10.39 9.18 -41.07
N ALA A 162 10.01 9.89 -42.12
CA ALA A 162 8.74 9.83 -42.83
C ALA A 162 8.42 8.46 -43.49
N GLU A 163 9.04 7.36 -43.05
CA GLU A 163 8.82 6.00 -43.56
C GLU A 163 7.97 5.11 -42.62
N SER A 164 7.63 5.57 -41.41
CA SER A 164 6.78 4.79 -40.49
C SER A 164 5.27 4.88 -40.79
N LEU A 165 4.86 5.60 -41.84
CA LEU A 165 3.44 5.74 -42.20
C LEU A 165 2.83 4.49 -42.85
N HIS A 166 3.59 3.44 -43.19
CA HIS A 166 3.08 2.30 -43.98
C HIS A 166 3.31 0.90 -43.36
N SER A 167 3.62 0.79 -42.07
CA SER A 167 3.70 -0.50 -41.38
C SER A 167 3.17 -0.40 -39.94
N GLY A 168 1.99 -0.97 -39.71
CA GLY A 168 1.23 -0.89 -38.46
C GLY A 168 1.78 -1.71 -37.28
N THR A 169 3.08 -1.57 -36.95
CA THR A 169 3.70 -2.32 -35.84
C THR A 169 4.84 -1.54 -35.17
N SER A 170 4.53 -0.39 -34.55
CA SER A 170 5.42 0.22 -33.55
C SER A 170 4.66 0.48 -32.25
N ALA A 171 4.86 -0.41 -31.28
CA ALA A 171 4.35 -0.33 -29.91
C ALA A 171 5.15 0.69 -29.07
N ALA A 172 5.21 1.93 -29.53
CA ALA A 172 5.75 3.03 -28.73
C ALA A 172 4.79 3.34 -27.57
N SER A 173 5.31 3.33 -26.33
CA SER A 173 4.58 3.67 -25.10
C SER A 173 3.76 4.94 -25.31
N PRO A 174 2.46 4.96 -24.99
CA PRO A 174 1.65 6.15 -25.21
C PRO A 174 2.15 7.27 -24.31
N GLY A 175 2.77 8.31 -24.89
CA GLY A 175 3.19 9.48 -24.13
C GLY A 175 2.00 10.20 -23.48
N ARG A 176 2.25 11.07 -22.49
CA ARG A 176 1.25 11.87 -21.76
C ARG A 176 0.17 12.50 -22.66
N ALA A 177 0.53 12.90 -23.88
CA ALA A 177 -0.39 13.48 -24.87
C ALA A 177 -1.42 12.47 -25.44
N ARG A 178 -1.09 11.18 -25.53
CA ARG A 178 -1.97 10.15 -26.10
C ARG A 178 -3.15 9.83 -25.21
N LEU A 179 -3.05 9.89 -23.88
CA LEU A 179 -4.21 9.60 -23.01
C LEU A 179 -5.20 10.76 -22.91
N ARG A 180 -4.80 11.99 -23.26
CA ARG A 180 -5.75 13.11 -23.45
C ARG A 180 -6.78 12.81 -24.55
N VAL A 181 -6.45 11.94 -25.51
CA VAL A 181 -7.40 11.50 -26.54
C VAL A 181 -8.51 10.60 -25.97
N LEU A 182 -8.44 10.19 -24.71
CA LEU A 182 -9.55 9.49 -24.04
C LEU A 182 -10.51 10.48 -23.35
N LEU A 183 -10.15 11.76 -23.22
CA LEU A 183 -11.05 12.77 -22.67
C LEU A 183 -12.20 13.02 -23.65
N PRO A 184 -13.46 12.91 -23.23
CA PRO A 184 -14.62 13.19 -24.08
C PRO A 184 -14.62 14.63 -24.60
N THR A 185 -15.10 14.79 -25.83
CA THR A 185 -15.37 16.08 -26.47
C THR A 185 -16.70 16.65 -26.00
N THR A 186 -16.93 17.94 -26.20
CA THR A 186 -18.21 18.61 -25.95
C THR A 186 -19.38 17.91 -26.67
N ALA A 187 -19.17 17.43 -27.90
CA ALA A 187 -20.19 16.72 -28.66
C ALA A 187 -20.54 15.36 -28.05
N GLU A 188 -19.53 14.58 -27.63
CA GLU A 188 -19.76 13.31 -26.94
C GLU A 188 -20.44 13.52 -25.57
N TYR A 189 -20.09 14.58 -24.83
CA TYR A 189 -20.80 14.95 -23.60
C TYR A 189 -22.26 15.28 -23.84
N LYS A 190 -22.55 16.08 -24.88
CA LYS A 190 -23.93 16.44 -25.23
C LYS A 190 -24.74 15.20 -25.63
N ALA A 191 -24.18 14.34 -26.47
CA ALA A 191 -24.82 13.09 -26.89
C ALA A 191 -25.08 12.16 -25.70
N ALA A 192 -24.10 11.96 -24.82
CA ALA A 192 -24.26 11.15 -23.62
C ALA A 192 -25.33 11.72 -22.68
N THR A 193 -25.34 13.04 -22.48
CA THR A 193 -26.33 13.71 -21.63
C THR A 193 -27.74 13.55 -22.19
N GLN A 194 -27.92 13.76 -23.49
CA GLN A 194 -29.22 13.56 -24.16
C GLN A 194 -29.68 12.10 -24.08
N ALA A 195 -28.78 11.15 -24.30
CA ALA A 195 -29.08 9.72 -24.19
C ALA A 195 -29.53 9.33 -22.77
N LEU A 196 -28.84 9.84 -21.74
CA LEU A 196 -29.19 9.59 -20.34
C LEU A 196 -30.51 10.26 -19.92
N LEU A 197 -30.75 11.51 -20.34
CA LEU A 197 -32.00 12.23 -20.04
C LEU A 197 -33.22 11.54 -20.67
N ALA A 198 -33.15 11.16 -21.95
CA ALA A 198 -34.24 10.45 -22.61
C ALA A 198 -34.59 9.14 -21.89
N ARG A 199 -33.57 8.43 -21.39
CA ARG A 199 -33.74 7.15 -20.68
C ARG A 199 -34.22 7.31 -19.24
N ALA A 200 -33.96 8.46 -18.60
CA ALA A 200 -34.58 8.84 -17.32
C ALA A 200 -36.07 9.21 -17.50
N MET A 201 -36.39 9.99 -18.53
CA MET A 201 -37.78 10.34 -18.87
C MET A 201 -38.64 9.10 -19.19
N GLN A 202 -38.07 8.14 -19.93
CA GLN A 202 -38.72 6.84 -20.17
C GLN A 202 -38.96 6.05 -18.90
N ALA A 203 -38.01 6.05 -17.95
CA ALA A 203 -38.17 5.36 -16.67
C ALA A 203 -39.26 5.98 -15.79
N ASP A 204 -39.49 7.29 -15.91
CA ASP A 204 -40.56 8.03 -15.24
C ASP A 204 -41.91 7.97 -15.98
N GLY A 205 -42.02 7.14 -17.04
CA GLY A 205 -43.26 6.94 -17.79
C GLY A 205 -43.63 8.09 -18.72
N VAL A 206 -42.68 8.96 -19.07
CA VAL A 206 -42.86 10.07 -20.01
C VAL A 206 -42.47 9.60 -21.41
N ASP A 207 -43.30 9.91 -22.41
CA ASP A 207 -43.00 9.65 -23.82
C ASP A 207 -41.74 10.43 -24.23
N ALA A 208 -40.64 9.71 -24.39
CA ALA A 208 -39.37 10.26 -24.86
C ALA A 208 -38.83 9.41 -26.01
N VAL A 209 -38.31 10.09 -27.04
CA VAL A 209 -37.63 9.47 -28.18
C VAL A 209 -36.50 8.59 -27.64
N ALA A 210 -36.42 7.34 -28.11
CA ALA A 210 -35.36 6.42 -27.70
C ALA A 210 -34.00 7.08 -27.93
N GLY A 211 -33.33 7.48 -26.85
CA GLY A 211 -32.03 8.13 -26.96
C GLY A 211 -31.06 7.19 -27.66
N GLU A 212 -30.53 7.61 -28.81
CA GLU A 212 -29.44 6.91 -29.48
C GLU A 212 -28.26 6.71 -28.50
N GLY A 213 -27.46 5.66 -28.71
CA GLY A 213 -26.25 5.48 -27.91
C GLY A 213 -25.28 6.65 -28.08
N PHE A 214 -24.15 6.59 -27.39
CA PHE A 214 -23.05 7.54 -27.58
C PHE A 214 -21.73 6.79 -27.76
N ALA A 215 -20.82 7.39 -28.53
CA ALA A 215 -19.48 6.86 -28.68
C ALA A 215 -18.64 7.16 -27.43
N GLN A 216 -17.83 6.19 -27.03
CA GLN A 216 -16.85 6.34 -25.97
C GLN A 216 -15.49 5.86 -26.46
N ARG A 217 -14.44 6.65 -26.19
CA ARG A 217 -13.06 6.28 -26.52
C ARG A 217 -12.43 5.50 -25.37
N ARG A 218 -11.85 4.34 -25.68
CA ARG A 218 -11.23 3.40 -24.73
C ARG A 218 -9.88 2.92 -25.27
N MET A 219 -8.99 2.54 -24.37
CA MET A 219 -7.70 1.94 -24.70
C MET A 219 -7.86 0.43 -24.89
N GLU A 220 -7.49 -0.07 -26.06
CA GLU A 220 -7.30 -1.50 -26.29
C GLU A 220 -5.92 -1.93 -25.79
N LEU A 221 -5.85 -3.12 -25.20
CA LEU A 221 -4.61 -3.73 -24.75
C LEU A 221 -3.97 -4.57 -25.85
N ARG A 222 -2.63 -4.66 -25.83
CA ARG A 222 -1.88 -5.49 -26.77
C ARG A 222 -2.31 -6.95 -26.64
N ARG A 223 -2.47 -7.64 -27.77
CA ARG A 223 -2.76 -9.08 -27.79
C ARG A 223 -1.71 -9.85 -26.98
N GLY A 224 -2.15 -10.70 -26.07
CA GLY A 224 -1.27 -11.53 -25.25
C GLY A 224 -0.53 -10.77 -24.15
N TRP A 225 -0.94 -9.54 -23.79
CA TRP A 225 -0.31 -8.78 -22.71
C TRP A 225 -0.28 -9.52 -21.36
N SER A 226 -1.16 -10.51 -21.16
CA SER A 226 -1.29 -11.33 -19.94
C SER A 226 -0.43 -12.61 -19.93
N ILE A 227 0.27 -12.92 -21.03
CA ILE A 227 0.90 -14.24 -21.23
C ILE A 227 2.35 -14.30 -20.72
N ALA A 228 3.01 -13.15 -20.56
CA ALA A 228 4.39 -13.07 -20.06
C ALA A 228 4.67 -11.73 -19.35
N ALA A 229 5.71 -11.71 -18.50
CA ALA A 229 6.28 -10.52 -17.89
C ALA A 229 7.02 -9.65 -18.93
N VAL A 230 6.27 -8.97 -19.79
CA VAL A 230 6.85 -8.01 -20.73
C VAL A 230 7.05 -6.68 -20.00
N ASP A 231 8.27 -6.15 -19.98
CA ASP A 231 8.58 -4.85 -19.36
C ASP A 231 7.83 -3.67 -20.00
N GLY A 232 7.30 -3.87 -21.22
CA GLY A 232 6.57 -2.84 -21.95
C GLY A 232 5.11 -2.67 -21.50
N SER A 233 4.56 -1.50 -21.81
CA SER A 233 3.16 -1.13 -21.54
C SER A 233 2.15 -2.10 -22.13
N PRO A 234 1.09 -2.53 -21.41
CA PRO A 234 0.02 -3.35 -21.97
C PRO A 234 -0.89 -2.56 -22.93
N CYS A 235 -0.88 -1.22 -22.90
CA CYS A 235 -1.74 -0.37 -23.72
C CYS A 235 -1.26 -0.33 -25.18
N ALA A 236 -2.19 -0.38 -26.14
CA ALA A 236 -1.90 -0.43 -27.57
C ALA A 236 -2.44 0.79 -28.32
N VAL A 237 -3.73 0.79 -28.63
CA VAL A 237 -4.40 1.78 -29.50
C VAL A 237 -5.69 2.25 -28.86
N VAL A 238 -6.12 3.45 -29.23
CA VAL A 238 -7.42 3.97 -28.80
C VAL A 238 -8.48 3.54 -29.81
N ALA A 239 -9.51 2.87 -29.32
CA ALA A 239 -10.67 2.49 -30.09
C ALA A 239 -11.91 3.25 -29.61
N SER A 240 -12.85 3.47 -30.53
CA SER A 240 -14.17 4.02 -30.20
C SER A 240 -15.17 2.88 -30.11
N SER A 241 -15.79 2.71 -28.95
CA SER A 241 -16.88 1.77 -28.75
C SER A 241 -18.22 2.52 -28.69
N TRP A 242 -19.28 1.89 -29.20
CA TRP A 242 -20.63 2.46 -29.13
C TRP A 242 -21.32 1.97 -27.86
N THR A 243 -21.72 2.90 -26.98
CA THR A 243 -22.43 2.59 -25.75
C THR A 243 -23.90 2.94 -25.89
N ALA A 244 -24.78 1.95 -25.81
CA ALA A 244 -26.21 2.20 -25.62
C ALA A 244 -26.41 2.75 -24.20
N GLY A 245 -26.69 4.06 -24.06
CA GLY A 245 -26.55 4.78 -22.78
C GLY A 245 -27.12 4.04 -21.56
N GLY A 246 -26.25 3.70 -20.60
CA GLY A 246 -26.65 3.09 -19.33
C GLY A 246 -27.17 1.64 -19.39
N ALA A 247 -26.66 0.77 -20.28
CA ALA A 247 -26.98 -0.66 -20.21
C ALA A 247 -26.71 -1.20 -18.79
N LYS A 248 -27.69 -1.87 -18.16
CA LYS A 248 -27.57 -2.53 -16.84
C LYS A 248 -26.36 -3.50 -16.74
N THR A 249 -25.79 -3.90 -17.88
CA THR A 249 -24.58 -4.74 -18.02
C THR A 249 -23.24 -3.99 -18.00
N SER A 250 -23.21 -2.67 -18.21
CA SER A 250 -21.98 -1.89 -18.42
C SER A 250 -21.03 -1.84 -17.21
N ALA A 251 -19.72 -1.70 -17.47
CA ALA A 251 -18.67 -1.68 -16.45
C ALA A 251 -18.80 -0.48 -15.49
N LEU A 252 -19.09 0.72 -16.03
CA LEU A 252 -19.27 1.93 -15.22
C LEU A 252 -20.54 1.87 -14.35
N SER A 253 -21.64 1.32 -14.85
CA SER A 253 -22.85 1.12 -14.04
C SER A 253 -22.62 0.10 -12.93
N TYR A 254 -21.86 -0.96 -13.21
CA TYR A 254 -21.48 -1.94 -12.19
C TYR A 254 -20.58 -1.31 -11.12
N LEU A 255 -19.53 -0.60 -11.53
CA LEU A 255 -18.63 0.12 -10.62
C LEU A 255 -19.36 1.13 -9.75
N SER A 256 -20.28 1.89 -10.36
CA SER A 256 -21.11 2.87 -9.65
C SER A 256 -21.91 2.23 -8.53
N GLY A 257 -22.63 1.13 -8.82
CA GLY A 257 -23.36 0.39 -7.81
C GLY A 257 -22.45 -0.22 -6.74
N ALA A 258 -21.36 -0.86 -7.16
CA ALA A 258 -20.41 -1.53 -6.26
C ALA A 258 -19.71 -0.58 -5.28
N LEU A 259 -19.39 0.63 -5.72
CA LEU A 259 -18.76 1.68 -4.91
C LEU A 259 -19.80 2.55 -4.18
N SER A 260 -21.10 2.24 -4.32
CA SER A 260 -22.21 3.02 -3.77
C SER A 260 -22.12 4.50 -4.14
N LEU A 261 -21.82 4.77 -5.42
CA LEU A 261 -21.73 6.12 -5.93
C LEU A 261 -23.13 6.76 -5.99
N PRO A 262 -23.21 8.09 -5.77
CA PRO A 262 -24.49 8.80 -5.86
C PRO A 262 -25.04 8.89 -7.29
N VAL A 263 -24.16 8.81 -8.29
CA VAL A 263 -24.46 8.94 -9.71
C VAL A 263 -23.58 7.99 -10.51
N THR A 264 -24.11 7.48 -11.63
CA THR A 264 -23.33 6.68 -12.58
C THR A 264 -22.76 7.59 -13.67
N PRO A 265 -21.43 7.71 -13.81
CA PRO A 265 -20.85 8.59 -14.80
C PRO A 265 -20.98 8.01 -16.22
N ALA A 266 -21.11 8.89 -17.21
CA ALA A 266 -21.01 8.52 -18.62
C ALA A 266 -19.56 8.29 -19.07
N PHE A 267 -18.61 9.02 -18.47
CA PHE A 267 -17.18 8.97 -18.81
C PHE A 267 -16.34 8.98 -17.53
N THR A 268 -15.14 8.39 -17.61
CA THR A 268 -14.11 8.48 -16.58
C THR A 268 -13.02 9.44 -17.02
N SER A 269 -12.52 10.30 -16.11
CA SER A 269 -11.23 10.98 -16.33
C SER A 269 -10.18 9.89 -16.52
N PRO A 270 -9.45 9.79 -17.64
CA PRO A 270 -8.41 8.76 -17.80
C PRO A 270 -7.33 8.92 -16.72
N ALA A 271 -6.74 7.81 -16.28
CA ALA A 271 -5.53 7.81 -15.48
C ALA A 271 -4.34 8.20 -16.39
N GLU A 272 -3.73 9.38 -16.19
CA GLU A 272 -2.74 10.01 -17.09
C GLU A 272 -1.40 9.24 -17.17
N TYR A 273 -1.10 8.32 -16.22
CA TYR A 273 0.12 7.52 -16.25
C TYR A 273 -0.04 6.00 -16.21
N ILE A 274 -1.25 5.43 -16.07
CA ILE A 274 -1.42 3.97 -15.90
C ILE A 274 -0.85 3.13 -17.06
N CYS A 275 -0.86 3.68 -18.29
CA CYS A 275 -0.27 3.02 -19.45
C CYS A 275 1.26 3.11 -19.52
N HIS A 276 1.92 3.78 -18.57
CA HIS A 276 3.37 3.72 -18.41
C HIS A 276 3.81 2.56 -17.50
N ALA A 277 2.88 1.91 -16.79
CA ALA A 277 3.18 0.68 -16.06
C ALA A 277 3.42 -0.47 -17.05
N SER A 278 4.33 -1.36 -16.68
CA SER A 278 4.66 -2.58 -17.39
C SER A 278 3.49 -3.56 -17.37
N SER A 279 3.45 -4.44 -18.37
CA SER A 279 2.50 -5.55 -18.38
C SER A 279 2.72 -6.47 -17.17
N ALA A 280 3.96 -6.61 -16.71
CA ALA A 280 4.31 -7.35 -15.51
C ALA A 280 3.67 -6.75 -14.24
N LEU A 281 3.70 -5.43 -14.06
CA LEU A 281 3.05 -4.78 -12.91
C LEU A 281 1.53 -4.89 -12.97
N TRP A 282 0.92 -4.77 -14.16
CA TRP A 282 -0.52 -5.01 -14.31
C TRP A 282 -0.90 -6.43 -13.90
N GLN A 283 -0.14 -7.44 -14.35
CA GLN A 283 -0.34 -8.83 -13.96
C GLN A 283 -0.10 -9.05 -12.46
N GLU A 284 0.93 -8.44 -11.87
CA GLU A 284 1.19 -8.51 -10.43
C GLU A 284 -0.01 -7.95 -9.64
N ALA A 285 -0.54 -6.81 -10.05
CA ALA A 285 -1.69 -6.16 -9.41
C ALA A 285 -2.94 -7.03 -9.48
N LEU A 286 -3.23 -7.65 -10.62
CA LEU A 286 -4.37 -8.58 -10.75
C LEU A 286 -4.13 -9.91 -10.01
N THR A 287 -2.88 -10.38 -9.95
CA THR A 287 -2.54 -11.64 -9.28
C THR A 287 -2.68 -11.53 -7.76
N HIS A 288 -2.21 -10.43 -7.16
CA HIS A 288 -2.15 -10.29 -5.70
C HIS A 288 -3.17 -9.33 -5.10
N ARG A 289 -3.73 -8.41 -5.90
CA ARG A 289 -4.84 -7.52 -5.55
C ARG A 289 -4.58 -6.61 -4.34
N ASN A 290 -3.31 -6.28 -4.09
CA ASN A 290 -2.87 -5.46 -2.97
C ASN A 290 -2.00 -4.27 -3.45
N VAL A 291 -2.41 -3.66 -4.57
CA VAL A 291 -1.63 -2.62 -5.25
C VAL A 291 -2.40 -1.31 -5.32
N LEU A 292 -1.76 -0.25 -4.86
CA LEU A 292 -2.18 1.14 -5.02
C LEU A 292 -1.38 1.83 -6.12
N TRP A 293 -2.06 2.69 -6.86
CA TRP A 293 -1.53 3.47 -7.97
C TRP A 293 -1.64 4.96 -7.66
N ILE A 294 -0.56 5.69 -7.93
CA ILE A 294 -0.47 7.15 -7.89
C ILE A 294 -0.29 7.64 -9.32
N ASP A 295 -1.23 8.44 -9.81
CA ASP A 295 -1.41 8.65 -11.25
C ASP A 295 -0.90 9.99 -11.81
N MET A 296 -0.52 10.95 -10.97
CA MET A 296 -0.02 12.27 -11.40
C MET A 296 1.32 12.59 -10.75
N MET A 297 2.14 11.55 -10.59
CA MET A 297 3.58 11.66 -10.43
C MET A 297 4.26 10.49 -11.13
N THR A 298 5.57 10.61 -11.31
CA THR A 298 6.42 9.52 -11.80
C THR A 298 7.50 9.19 -10.78
N ASP A 299 7.87 7.91 -10.73
CA ASP A 299 9.09 7.43 -10.11
C ASP A 299 10.29 7.96 -10.87
N ARG A 300 10.97 8.92 -10.24
CA ARG A 300 12.07 9.66 -10.84
C ARG A 300 13.30 8.80 -11.03
N ARG A 301 14.07 9.10 -12.07
CA ARG A 301 15.34 8.43 -12.35
C ARG A 301 16.43 8.92 -11.38
N PRO A 302 17.23 8.02 -10.78
CA PRO A 302 18.38 8.40 -9.98
C PRO A 302 19.31 9.36 -10.72
N THR A 303 19.77 10.42 -10.05
CA THR A 303 20.77 11.36 -10.60
C THR A 303 22.17 11.06 -10.08
N THR A 304 22.35 9.91 -9.43
CA THR A 304 23.62 9.44 -8.87
C THR A 304 23.86 8.01 -9.33
N LYS A 305 25.07 7.49 -9.14
CA LYS A 305 25.43 6.10 -9.47
C LYS A 305 25.00 5.09 -8.40
N LYS A 306 24.07 5.47 -7.53
CA LYS A 306 23.59 4.63 -6.43
C LYS A 306 22.96 3.35 -6.98
N LYS A 307 23.31 2.22 -6.38
CA LYS A 307 22.62 0.93 -6.60
C LYS A 307 21.68 0.60 -5.45
N LEU A 308 20.76 -0.34 -5.71
CA LEU A 308 19.87 -0.89 -4.69
C LEU A 308 20.69 -1.43 -3.51
N GLY A 309 20.27 -1.11 -2.27
CA GLY A 309 20.97 -1.50 -1.05
C GLY A 309 22.16 -0.62 -0.62
N GLU A 310 22.63 0.31 -1.46
CA GLU A 310 23.79 1.17 -1.13
C GLU A 310 23.44 2.36 -0.19
N PRO A 311 24.41 2.92 0.56
CA PRO A 311 24.18 3.98 1.54
C PRO A 311 24.19 5.40 0.94
N THR A 312 24.56 5.55 -0.33
CA THR A 312 24.63 6.85 -1.03
C THR A 312 23.23 7.47 -1.21
N LYS A 313 23.15 8.71 -1.72
CA LYS A 313 21.89 9.39 -2.04
C LYS A 313 21.42 9.04 -3.45
N TRP A 314 20.11 8.93 -3.68
CA TRP A 314 19.55 8.68 -5.03
C TRP A 314 19.51 9.95 -5.90
N GLY A 315 19.61 11.12 -5.27
CA GLY A 315 19.48 12.42 -5.92
C GLY A 315 18.16 13.11 -5.57
N LEU A 316 18.16 14.44 -5.68
CA LEU A 316 17.04 15.27 -5.21
C LEU A 316 15.67 14.88 -5.81
N PRO A 317 15.52 14.58 -7.12
CA PRO A 317 14.21 14.23 -7.68
C PRO A 317 13.63 12.94 -7.09
N VAL A 318 14.46 11.90 -6.93
CA VAL A 318 14.05 10.62 -6.35
C VAL A 318 13.67 10.79 -4.89
N GLU A 319 14.51 11.50 -4.13
CA GLU A 319 14.31 11.74 -2.71
C GLU A 319 13.04 12.57 -2.43
N VAL A 320 12.74 13.54 -3.28
CA VAL A 320 11.47 14.28 -3.24
C VAL A 320 10.31 13.35 -3.57
N GLY A 321 10.39 12.58 -4.67
CA GLY A 321 9.35 11.65 -5.08
C GLY A 321 8.98 10.64 -3.99
N MET A 322 9.96 10.13 -3.25
CA MET A 322 9.75 9.26 -2.11
C MET A 322 8.92 9.93 -1.00
N SER A 323 9.21 11.19 -0.67
CA SER A 323 8.38 11.98 0.27
C SER A 323 6.97 12.23 -0.26
N GLN A 324 6.80 12.46 -1.58
CA GLN A 324 5.47 12.60 -2.20
C GLN A 324 4.66 11.30 -2.03
N LYS A 325 5.26 10.15 -2.36
CA LYS A 325 4.63 8.83 -2.19
C LYS A 325 4.22 8.58 -0.76
N LEU A 326 5.09 8.87 0.21
CA LEU A 326 4.80 8.69 1.62
C LEU A 326 3.59 9.52 2.06
N ILE A 327 3.58 10.82 1.76
CA ILE A 327 2.48 11.71 2.16
C ILE A 327 1.16 11.29 1.50
N LEU A 328 1.21 10.93 0.21
CA LEU A 328 0.06 10.45 -0.54
C LEU A 328 -0.47 9.10 -0.01
N TRP A 329 0.42 8.19 0.41
CA TRP A 329 0.05 6.96 1.12
C TRP A 329 -0.63 7.25 2.45
N LEU A 330 -0.02 8.08 3.31
CA LEU A 330 -0.60 8.42 4.62
C LEU A 330 -2.00 9.00 4.47
N ALA A 331 -2.18 9.85 3.47
CA ALA A 331 -3.44 10.49 3.21
C ALA A 331 -4.50 9.53 2.63
N TYR A 332 -4.12 8.64 1.70
CA TYR A 332 -5.01 7.56 1.26
C TYR A 332 -5.42 6.68 2.45
N ALA A 333 -4.45 6.21 3.23
CA ALA A 333 -4.69 5.28 4.33
C ALA A 333 -5.62 5.87 5.40
N TYR A 334 -5.42 7.15 5.77
CA TYR A 334 -6.24 7.85 6.74
C TYR A 334 -7.72 7.95 6.32
N HIS A 335 -7.97 8.21 5.04
CA HIS A 335 -9.33 8.38 4.51
C HIS A 335 -10.01 7.06 4.15
N ALA A 336 -9.26 6.10 3.60
CA ALA A 336 -9.79 4.82 3.14
C ALA A 336 -10.07 3.85 4.30
N PHE A 337 -9.23 3.85 5.34
CA PHE A 337 -9.34 2.90 6.46
C PHE A 337 -9.73 3.64 7.75
N LYS A 338 -11.02 3.98 7.86
CA LYS A 338 -11.55 4.84 8.93
C LYS A 338 -11.53 4.20 10.32
N ASP A 339 -11.58 2.88 10.37
CA ASP A 339 -11.62 2.04 11.57
C ASP A 339 -10.24 1.48 11.98
N VAL A 340 -9.18 1.79 11.22
CA VAL A 340 -7.85 1.28 11.50
C VAL A 340 -7.04 2.27 12.36
N PRO A 341 -6.52 1.86 13.53
CA PRO A 341 -5.79 2.76 14.42
C PRO A 341 -4.39 3.10 13.91
N PHE A 342 -3.73 2.18 13.21
CA PHE A 342 -2.32 2.33 12.86
C PHE A 342 -2.05 2.33 11.36
N ILE A 343 -1.22 3.29 10.92
CA ILE A 343 -0.75 3.43 9.55
C ILE A 343 0.76 3.25 9.56
N ILE A 344 1.24 2.30 8.76
CA ILE A 344 2.64 1.88 8.70
C ILE A 344 3.24 2.30 7.35
N LYS A 345 4.49 2.74 7.38
CA LYS A 345 5.39 2.77 6.21
C LYS A 345 6.35 1.60 6.35
N GLY A 346 6.65 0.90 5.27
CA GLY A 346 7.85 0.07 5.22
C GLY A 346 8.46 0.01 3.82
N ASP A 347 9.65 -0.57 3.75
CA ASP A 347 10.42 -0.64 2.52
C ASP A 347 10.28 -1.99 1.82
N ASP A 348 10.35 -2.00 0.49
CA ASP A 348 10.26 -3.22 -0.32
C ASP A 348 11.53 -4.08 -0.25
N ASP A 349 12.61 -3.57 0.34
CA ASP A 349 13.83 -4.31 0.69
C ASP A 349 13.93 -4.57 2.22
N SER A 350 12.79 -4.66 2.90
CA SER A 350 12.72 -5.06 4.32
C SER A 350 12.09 -6.45 4.52
N TYR A 351 12.50 -7.10 5.60
CA TYR A 351 11.89 -8.29 6.15
C TYR A 351 11.31 -7.98 7.54
N MET A 352 10.07 -8.37 7.80
CA MET A 352 9.42 -8.15 9.10
C MET A 352 8.95 -9.48 9.72
N LYS A 353 9.38 -9.79 10.95
CA LYS A 353 8.84 -10.89 11.75
C LYS A 353 7.46 -10.51 12.30
N VAL A 354 6.44 -10.55 11.45
CA VAL A 354 5.07 -10.06 11.73
C VAL A 354 4.47 -10.62 13.02
N PRO A 355 4.58 -11.93 13.34
CA PRO A 355 4.03 -12.47 14.59
C PRO A 355 4.61 -11.78 15.83
N GLN A 356 5.91 -11.47 15.82
CA GLN A 356 6.55 -10.72 16.91
C GLN A 356 6.10 -9.26 16.90
N PHE A 357 6.14 -8.60 15.73
CA PHE A 357 5.80 -7.18 15.62
C PHE A 357 4.38 -6.88 16.10
N LEU A 358 3.37 -7.62 15.64
CA LEU A 358 1.97 -7.40 16.06
C LEU A 358 1.73 -7.79 17.52
N SER A 359 2.43 -8.79 18.04
CA SER A 359 2.38 -9.12 19.47
C SER A 359 2.91 -7.95 20.32
N ASP A 360 4.04 -7.35 19.90
CA ASP A 360 4.62 -6.19 20.57
C ASP A 360 3.70 -4.98 20.51
N VAL A 361 3.08 -4.70 19.36
CA VAL A 361 2.08 -3.64 19.23
C VAL A 361 0.96 -3.85 20.25
N ARG A 362 0.33 -5.03 20.28
CA ARG A 362 -0.76 -5.31 21.24
C ARG A 362 -0.30 -5.19 22.70
N TYR A 363 0.90 -5.65 23.01
CA TYR A 363 1.46 -5.58 24.36
C TYR A 363 1.69 -4.15 24.83
N VAL A 364 2.33 -3.31 24.01
CA VAL A 364 2.58 -1.91 24.35
C VAL A 364 1.27 -1.11 24.38
N MET A 365 0.35 -1.35 23.44
CA MET A 365 -0.96 -0.68 23.42
C MET A 365 -1.86 -1.09 24.60
N GLY A 366 -1.70 -2.31 25.11
CA GLY A 366 -2.34 -2.78 26.35
C GLY A 366 -1.71 -2.22 27.63
N GLY A 367 -0.88 -1.18 27.54
CA GLY A 367 -0.22 -0.56 28.69
C GLY A 367 0.86 -1.45 29.31
N THR A 368 1.47 -2.35 28.54
CA THR A 368 2.54 -3.27 28.97
C THR A 368 2.16 -4.23 30.11
N GLN A 369 0.85 -4.46 30.32
CA GLN A 369 0.35 -5.30 31.42
C GLN A 369 0.42 -6.80 31.12
N ALA A 370 -0.15 -7.21 29.99
CA ALA A 370 -0.22 -8.62 29.58
C ALA A 370 -0.03 -8.73 28.07
N ARG A 371 0.66 -9.79 27.63
CA ARG A 371 0.85 -10.12 26.22
C ARG A 371 -0.20 -11.13 25.79
N PRO A 372 -1.11 -10.78 24.86
CA PRO A 372 -2.04 -11.75 24.31
C PRO A 372 -1.28 -12.88 23.60
N PRO A 373 -1.73 -14.14 23.71
CA PRO A 373 -1.13 -15.23 22.97
C PRO A 373 -1.30 -15.03 21.45
N PRO A 374 -0.40 -15.59 20.62
CA PRO A 374 -0.59 -15.61 19.18
C PRO A 374 -1.93 -16.26 18.79
N PRO A 375 -2.55 -15.86 17.67
CA PRO A 375 -3.80 -16.47 17.25
C PRO A 375 -3.62 -17.97 16.93
N PRO A 376 -4.64 -18.81 17.18
CA PRO A 376 -4.55 -20.24 16.94
C PRO A 376 -4.38 -20.57 15.45
N SER A 377 -3.78 -21.72 15.14
CA SER A 377 -3.61 -22.18 13.76
C SER A 377 -4.96 -22.34 13.05
N ARG A 378 -5.08 -21.74 11.86
CA ARG A 378 -6.30 -21.89 11.02
C ARG A 378 -6.53 -23.33 10.54
N ARG A 379 -5.51 -24.20 10.50
CA ARG A 379 -5.68 -25.63 10.11
C ARG A 379 -6.31 -26.47 11.22
N GLY A 380 -6.04 -26.17 12.49
CA GLY A 380 -6.65 -26.87 13.64
C GLY A 380 -8.14 -26.55 13.82
N ALA A 381 -8.61 -25.45 13.23
CA ALA A 381 -10.02 -25.08 13.18
C ALA A 381 -10.83 -26.02 12.26
N ALA A 382 -10.22 -26.69 11.28
CA ALA A 382 -10.92 -27.54 10.32
C ALA A 382 -11.33 -28.93 10.87
N SER A 383 -10.71 -29.42 11.94
CA SER A 383 -11.07 -30.72 12.56
C SER A 383 -12.21 -30.60 13.59
N GLY A 384 -12.55 -29.38 13.99
CA GLY A 384 -13.72 -29.04 14.79
C GLY A 384 -14.85 -28.54 13.90
N GLN A 385 -15.44 -29.42 13.09
CA GLN A 385 -16.60 -29.11 12.25
C GLN A 385 -17.90 -29.00 13.08
N ARG A 386 -17.79 -28.36 14.25
CA ARG A 386 -18.88 -27.78 15.03
C ARG A 386 -18.42 -26.39 15.47
N ASN A 387 -19.11 -25.39 14.90
CA ASN A 387 -19.27 -24.04 15.42
C ASN A 387 -18.23 -22.95 15.05
N LEU A 388 -17.47 -23.08 13.95
CA LEU A 388 -16.76 -21.91 13.37
C LEU A 388 -17.69 -20.88 12.72
N THR A 389 -18.87 -21.30 12.27
CA THR A 389 -19.96 -20.40 11.85
C THR A 389 -20.62 -19.69 13.04
N GLU A 390 -20.44 -20.19 14.26
CA GLU A 390 -20.94 -19.57 15.50
C GLU A 390 -19.90 -18.63 16.15
N THR A 391 -18.60 -18.88 15.98
CA THR A 391 -17.54 -18.00 16.56
C THR A 391 -17.01 -16.93 15.60
N LEU A 392 -17.17 -17.11 14.28
CA LEU A 392 -17.00 -16.04 13.27
C LEU A 392 -18.37 -15.48 12.82
N GLY A 393 -19.43 -15.83 13.55
CA GLY A 393 -20.80 -15.43 13.30
C GLY A 393 -21.04 -14.00 13.73
N ARG A 394 -21.38 -13.15 12.75
CA ARG A 394 -21.95 -11.79 12.91
C ARG A 394 -21.29 -10.96 14.01
N LEU A 395 -20.27 -10.17 13.66
CA LEU A 395 -20.02 -8.96 14.42
C LEU A 395 -21.32 -8.15 14.42
N SER A 396 -21.95 -8.06 15.58
CA SER A 396 -23.12 -7.22 15.83
C SER A 396 -22.78 -5.76 15.53
N ALA A 397 -23.80 -4.92 15.30
CA ALA A 397 -23.59 -3.48 15.18
C ALA A 397 -22.83 -2.91 16.41
N GLU A 398 -22.98 -3.53 17.58
CA GLU A 398 -22.23 -3.21 18.80
C GLU A 398 -20.74 -3.57 18.71
N GLU A 399 -20.37 -4.66 18.05
CA GLU A 399 -18.96 -5.04 17.88
C GLU A 399 -18.27 -4.22 16.79
N LEU A 400 -19.00 -3.81 15.75
CA LEU A 400 -18.51 -2.82 14.78
C LEU A 400 -18.33 -1.45 15.46
N ALA A 401 -19.26 -1.04 16.33
CA ALA A 401 -19.12 0.15 17.17
C ALA A 401 -17.93 0.01 18.14
N LYS A 402 -17.71 -1.17 18.73
CA LYS A 402 -16.51 -1.45 19.56
C LYS A 402 -15.22 -1.35 18.74
N SER A 403 -15.20 -1.78 17.48
CA SER A 403 -14.01 -1.62 16.62
C SER A 403 -13.69 -0.16 16.28
N ALA A 404 -14.70 0.64 15.98
CA ALA A 404 -14.54 2.09 15.83
C ALA A 404 -14.06 2.72 17.16
N SER A 405 -14.61 2.27 18.30
CA SER A 405 -14.16 2.71 19.63
C SER A 405 -12.70 2.29 19.89
N LEU A 406 -12.26 1.11 19.44
CA LEU A 406 -10.87 0.66 19.57
C LEU A 406 -9.91 1.61 18.84
N ALA A 407 -10.26 2.07 17.63
CA ALA A 407 -9.46 3.08 16.92
C ALA A 407 -9.44 4.46 17.63
N GLU A 408 -10.46 4.76 18.43
CA GLU A 408 -10.56 6.00 19.20
C GLU A 408 -9.97 5.91 20.62
N ASP A 409 -9.94 4.72 21.20
CA ASP A 409 -9.48 4.41 22.56
C ASP A 409 -8.00 4.01 22.61
N THR A 410 -7.41 3.71 21.46
CA THR A 410 -6.00 3.38 21.31
C THR A 410 -5.12 4.61 21.59
N GLU A 411 -4.09 4.45 22.42
CA GLU A 411 -3.14 5.52 22.69
C GLU A 411 -2.39 5.94 21.41
N CYS A 412 -2.11 7.24 21.28
CA CYS A 412 -1.32 7.71 20.16
C CYS A 412 0.13 7.28 20.28
N VAL A 413 0.67 6.67 19.23
CA VAL A 413 2.07 6.25 19.17
C VAL A 413 2.77 6.73 17.89
N TYR A 414 4.07 6.94 18.02
CA TYR A 414 5.04 6.97 16.93
C TYR A 414 6.11 5.91 17.20
N TRP A 415 6.11 4.86 16.41
CA TRP A 415 6.90 3.65 16.64
C TRP A 415 7.87 3.42 15.49
N GLY A 416 9.12 3.10 15.81
CA GLY A 416 10.06 2.60 14.82
C GLY A 416 11.48 2.60 15.37
N SER A 417 12.45 2.48 14.46
CA SER A 417 13.84 2.61 14.85
C SER A 417 14.22 4.08 15.00
N LEU A 418 13.94 4.66 16.18
CA LEU A 418 14.12 6.08 16.44
C LEU A 418 15.61 6.48 16.38
N ARG A 419 15.86 7.58 15.67
CA ARG A 419 17.11 8.30 15.47
C ARG A 419 16.85 9.78 15.71
N HIS A 420 17.89 10.57 15.92
CA HIS A 420 17.75 12.02 16.07
C HIS A 420 18.32 12.77 14.87
N HIS A 421 17.68 13.88 14.53
CA HIS A 421 18.19 14.91 13.65
C HIS A 421 18.01 16.25 14.36
N LEU A 422 19.13 16.90 14.73
CA LEU A 422 19.13 18.05 15.63
C LEU A 422 18.35 17.69 16.92
N HIS A 423 17.41 18.54 17.35
CA HIS A 423 16.59 18.36 18.55
C HIS A 423 15.28 17.57 18.29
N THR A 424 15.24 16.70 17.29
CA THR A 424 14.01 15.99 16.89
C THR A 424 14.28 14.52 16.65
N GLN A 425 13.43 13.64 17.20
CA GLN A 425 13.45 12.22 16.83
C GLN A 425 12.67 11.96 15.56
N PHE A 426 13.15 11.00 14.78
CA PHE A 426 12.49 10.44 13.62
C PHE A 426 12.77 8.93 13.56
N SER A 427 11.84 8.14 13.00
CA SER A 427 12.03 6.72 12.75
C SER A 427 12.75 6.51 11.42
N ALA A 428 13.79 5.68 11.41
CA ALA A 428 14.58 5.38 10.20
C ALA A 428 13.80 4.54 9.16
N GLY A 429 14.22 4.68 7.89
CA GLY A 429 13.49 4.29 6.68
C GLY A 429 12.86 2.90 6.61
N MET A 430 13.48 1.88 7.19
CA MET A 430 13.04 0.49 7.05
C MET A 430 11.55 0.27 7.33
N THR A 431 11.06 0.84 8.43
CA THR A 431 9.64 0.84 8.77
C THR A 431 9.37 1.76 9.97
N PHE A 432 8.18 2.38 9.96
CA PHE A 432 7.64 3.05 11.13
C PHE A 432 6.11 2.99 11.12
N MET A 433 5.52 3.09 12.31
CA MET A 433 4.08 3.08 12.54
C MET A 433 3.64 4.37 13.23
N LEU A 434 2.54 4.93 12.74
CA LEU A 434 1.88 6.11 13.28
C LEU A 434 0.46 5.77 13.69
N HIS A 435 0.01 6.30 14.82
CA HIS A 435 -1.42 6.31 15.12
C HIS A 435 -2.15 7.25 14.15
N ARG A 436 -3.40 6.91 13.78
CA ARG A 436 -4.21 7.66 12.80
C ARG A 436 -4.39 9.13 13.15
N ARG A 437 -4.47 9.47 14.45
CA ARG A 437 -4.59 10.87 14.91
C ARG A 437 -3.29 11.66 14.76
N VAL A 438 -2.14 10.98 14.78
CA VAL A 438 -0.86 11.61 14.40
C VAL A 438 -0.91 11.96 12.92
N VAL A 439 -1.36 11.02 12.08
CA VAL A 439 -1.53 11.25 10.63
C VAL A 439 -2.54 12.38 10.38
N GLN A 440 -3.67 12.42 11.08
CA GLN A 440 -4.64 13.53 11.01
C GLN A 440 -3.96 14.90 11.22
N ALA A 441 -3.17 15.06 12.30
CA ALA A 441 -2.48 16.32 12.58
C ALA A 441 -1.49 16.74 11.48
N LEU A 442 -0.90 15.76 10.78
CA LEU A 442 0.03 16.01 9.67
C LEU A 442 -0.70 16.46 8.40
N LEU A 443 -1.93 15.97 8.19
CA LEU A 443 -2.73 16.20 6.99
C LEU A 443 -3.69 17.39 7.11
N GLU A 444 -3.95 17.91 8.32
CA GLU A 444 -4.82 19.06 8.51
C GLU A 444 -4.30 20.32 7.78
N PRO A 445 -5.15 21.04 7.03
CA PRO A 445 -4.78 22.30 6.40
C PRO A 445 -4.31 23.32 7.43
N LYS A 446 -3.13 23.92 7.22
CA LYS A 446 -2.54 24.87 8.16
C LYS A 446 -3.00 26.29 7.82
N VAL A 447 -4.19 26.69 8.29
CA VAL A 447 -4.77 28.03 8.06
C VAL A 447 -3.85 29.12 8.63
N GLY A 448 -3.61 30.18 7.85
CA GLY A 448 -2.92 31.40 8.30
C GLY A 448 -1.41 31.28 8.55
N THR A 449 -0.77 30.17 8.16
CA THR A 449 0.68 29.99 8.35
C THR A 449 1.46 30.23 7.05
N LEU A 450 2.59 30.96 7.13
CA LEU A 450 3.60 31.03 6.05
C LEU A 450 4.34 29.69 5.82
N ARG A 451 3.79 28.58 6.32
CA ARG A 451 4.41 27.25 6.26
C ARG A 451 4.14 26.63 4.90
N LEU A 452 5.16 25.98 4.34
CA LEU A 452 4.99 25.15 3.15
C LEU A 452 4.04 24.01 3.48
N ASP A 453 2.98 23.90 2.70
CA ASP A 453 2.00 22.83 2.79
C ASP A 453 2.59 21.55 2.18
N VAL A 454 2.79 20.54 3.03
CA VAL A 454 3.37 19.26 2.63
C VAL A 454 2.44 18.45 1.74
N LEU A 455 1.12 18.57 1.90
CA LEU A 455 0.14 17.91 1.04
C LEU A 455 0.16 18.51 -0.35
N ARG A 456 0.19 19.84 -0.43
CA ARG A 456 0.31 20.54 -1.71
C ARG A 456 1.62 20.19 -2.42
N LEU A 457 2.75 20.17 -1.72
CA LEU A 457 4.03 19.77 -2.30
C LEU A 457 4.07 18.29 -2.71
N ALA A 458 3.34 17.42 -2.00
CA ALA A 458 3.19 16.02 -2.37
C ALA A 458 2.33 15.84 -3.62
N ALA A 459 1.31 16.68 -3.79
CA ALA A 459 0.37 16.61 -4.91
C ALA A 459 0.87 17.29 -6.21
N ASP A 460 1.82 18.22 -6.12
CA ASP A 460 2.42 18.92 -7.27
C ASP A 460 3.47 18.06 -7.99
N ASP A 461 3.63 18.24 -9.31
CA ASP A 461 4.77 17.68 -10.03
C ASP A 461 6.10 18.20 -9.46
N PHE A 462 7.12 17.34 -9.38
CA PHE A 462 8.46 17.77 -8.99
C PHE A 462 8.96 18.89 -9.91
N SER A 463 9.52 19.93 -9.31
CA SER A 463 10.12 21.05 -10.04
C SER A 463 11.47 21.43 -9.46
N ALA A 464 12.52 21.39 -10.28
CA ALA A 464 13.85 21.85 -9.88
C ALA A 464 13.85 23.32 -9.39
N LYS A 465 12.91 24.14 -9.87
CA LYS A 465 12.71 25.53 -9.40
C LYS A 465 12.32 25.62 -7.91
N ARG A 466 11.75 24.55 -7.35
CA ARG A 466 11.36 24.46 -5.92
C ARG A 466 12.46 23.87 -5.02
N THR A 467 13.69 23.68 -5.52
CA THR A 467 14.81 23.08 -4.75
C THR A 467 14.99 23.70 -3.36
N LEU A 468 14.96 25.03 -3.26
CA LEU A 468 15.10 25.71 -1.95
C LEU A 468 13.96 25.36 -1.00
N ALA A 469 12.73 25.27 -1.50
CA ALA A 469 11.56 24.87 -0.70
C ALA A 469 11.69 23.43 -0.21
N TYR A 470 12.07 22.49 -1.08
CA TYR A 470 12.29 21.10 -0.69
C TYR A 470 13.37 20.94 0.38
N ARG A 471 14.49 21.66 0.24
CA ARG A 471 15.58 21.63 1.21
C ARG A 471 15.18 22.24 2.55
N ARG A 472 14.48 23.38 2.54
CA ARG A 472 14.06 24.12 3.74
C ARG A 472 13.26 23.27 4.73
N ILE A 473 12.45 22.32 4.25
CA ILE A 473 11.62 21.47 5.10
C ILE A 473 12.08 20.00 5.12
N MET A 474 13.25 19.69 4.57
CA MET A 474 13.77 18.32 4.46
C MET A 474 12.87 17.40 3.64
N PHE A 475 12.15 17.91 2.64
CA PHE A 475 11.29 17.14 1.75
C PHE A 475 12.05 16.12 0.87
N HIS A 476 13.37 16.11 0.93
CA HIS A 476 14.25 15.15 0.25
C HIS A 476 14.79 14.09 1.25
N HIS A 477 14.22 14.03 2.44
CA HIS A 477 14.56 13.07 3.48
C HIS A 477 13.26 12.67 4.19
N GLU A 478 12.50 11.76 3.59
CA GLU A 478 11.13 11.41 4.00
C GLU A 478 11.01 11.08 5.51
N ASP A 479 11.97 10.33 6.04
CA ASP A 479 11.99 9.92 7.46
C ASP A 479 12.18 11.13 8.39
N ILE A 480 13.19 11.96 8.09
CA ILE A 480 13.49 13.18 8.83
C ILE A 480 12.32 14.17 8.71
N LEU A 481 11.74 14.30 7.51
CA LEU A 481 10.55 15.10 7.27
C LEU A 481 9.43 14.68 8.21
N MET A 482 9.13 13.39 8.34
CA MET A 482 8.06 12.92 9.23
C MET A 482 8.32 13.29 10.69
N GLY A 483 9.53 13.02 11.21
CA GLY A 483 9.88 13.41 12.58
C GLY A 483 9.73 14.92 12.82
N LEU A 484 10.20 15.75 11.89
CA LEU A 484 10.07 17.21 11.95
C LEU A 484 8.60 17.68 11.87
N GLN A 485 7.77 17.06 11.03
CA GLN A 485 6.36 17.45 10.93
C GLN A 485 5.58 17.05 12.19
N ILE A 486 5.85 15.88 12.76
CA ILE A 486 5.26 15.43 14.03
C ILE A 486 5.67 16.37 15.16
N TYR A 487 6.96 16.67 15.29
CA TYR A 487 7.46 17.62 16.30
C TYR A 487 6.78 18.99 16.17
N ARG A 488 6.65 19.53 14.95
CA ARG A 488 5.99 20.82 14.70
C ARG A 488 4.48 20.80 14.92
N ALA A 489 3.86 19.63 14.88
CA ALA A 489 2.44 19.42 15.10
C ALA A 489 2.14 18.85 16.50
N LEU A 490 3.13 18.73 17.39
CA LEU A 490 3.02 17.99 18.64
C LEU A 490 1.85 18.45 19.51
N GLU A 491 1.66 19.77 19.66
CA GLU A 491 0.52 20.31 20.43
C GLU A 491 -0.83 19.94 19.81
N ARG A 492 -0.92 19.94 18.47
CA ARG A 492 -2.13 19.49 17.77
C ARG A 492 -2.33 17.98 17.92
N VAL A 493 -1.25 17.19 17.85
CA VAL A 493 -1.30 15.74 18.10
C VAL A 493 -1.83 15.49 19.51
N LYS A 494 -1.25 16.11 20.55
CA LYS A 494 -1.72 15.97 21.94
C LYS A 494 -3.19 16.35 22.07
N ALA A 495 -3.64 17.44 21.44
CA ALA A 495 -5.04 17.86 21.46
C ALA A 495 -6.00 16.84 20.80
N LEU A 496 -5.54 16.09 19.80
CA LEU A 496 -6.32 15.02 19.18
C LEU A 496 -6.27 13.72 19.99
N CYS A 497 -5.17 13.43 20.67
CA CYS A 497 -4.96 12.19 21.42
C CYS A 497 -5.76 12.18 22.73
N ARG A 498 -6.45 11.08 23.02
CA ARG A 498 -7.39 10.96 24.15
C ARG A 498 -6.78 11.33 25.50
N THR A 499 -5.53 10.93 25.73
CA THR A 499 -4.80 11.18 27.00
C THR A 499 -3.94 12.43 26.96
N GLY A 500 -3.99 13.22 25.89
CA GLY A 500 -3.10 14.38 25.73
C GLY A 500 -1.63 14.01 25.47
N ARG A 501 -1.34 12.74 25.13
CA ARG A 501 0.04 12.21 24.99
C ARG A 501 0.29 11.60 23.63
N LEU A 502 1.56 11.67 23.21
CA LEU A 502 2.13 10.90 22.10
C LEU A 502 3.25 10.03 22.65
N TRP A 503 3.09 8.71 22.57
CA TRP A 503 4.11 7.76 22.98
C TRP A 503 5.13 7.52 21.86
N TYR A 504 6.40 7.73 22.17
CA TYR A 504 7.50 7.38 21.27
C TYR A 504 8.01 5.97 21.59
N VAL A 505 7.83 5.02 20.67
CA VAL A 505 8.30 3.64 20.86
C VAL A 505 9.57 3.42 20.05
N LYS A 506 10.70 3.35 20.77
CA LYS A 506 12.04 3.17 20.21
C LYS A 506 12.39 1.69 20.11
N GLU A 507 12.53 1.23 18.88
CA GLU A 507 13.14 -0.06 18.56
C GLU A 507 14.65 0.09 18.41
N TRP A 508 15.40 -0.68 19.21
CA TRP A 508 16.86 -0.68 19.19
C TRP A 508 17.44 -1.57 18.08
N TYR A 509 18.76 -1.46 17.87
CA TYR A 509 19.41 -2.10 16.73
C TYR A 509 19.41 -3.62 16.83
N ALA A 510 19.39 -4.20 18.02
CA ALA A 510 19.18 -5.64 18.21
C ALA A 510 17.92 -6.17 17.52
N ARG A 511 16.92 -5.30 17.37
CA ARG A 511 15.59 -5.64 16.85
C ARG A 511 15.34 -5.08 15.45
N PHE A 512 15.84 -3.89 15.16
CA PHE A 512 15.66 -3.15 13.91
C PHE A 512 17.02 -2.72 13.34
N HIS A 513 17.52 -3.41 12.32
CA HIS A 513 18.86 -3.19 11.78
C HIS A 513 18.98 -3.48 10.28
N ASP A 514 20.08 -3.00 9.70
CA ASP A 514 20.46 -3.31 8.32
C ASP A 514 21.15 -4.68 8.24
N MET A 515 21.05 -5.40 7.11
CA MET A 515 21.75 -6.68 6.92
C MET A 515 23.18 -6.50 6.39
N HIS A 516 23.34 -5.74 5.31
CA HIS A 516 24.61 -5.70 4.56
C HIS A 516 25.38 -4.40 4.71
N VAL A 517 24.68 -3.27 4.82
CA VAL A 517 25.30 -1.94 4.83
C VAL A 517 24.53 -1.00 5.75
N GLY A 518 25.23 -0.20 6.55
CA GLY A 518 24.63 0.78 7.44
C GLY A 518 24.82 0.38 8.90
N ARG A 519 23.72 0.28 9.65
CA ARG A 519 23.70 -0.15 11.05
C ARG A 519 23.50 -1.67 11.08
N THR A 520 24.55 -2.40 10.72
CA THR A 520 24.53 -3.86 10.60
C THR A 520 24.67 -4.55 11.96
N HIS A 521 23.85 -5.57 12.19
CA HIS A 521 23.92 -6.42 13.38
C HIS A 521 23.66 -7.88 12.97
N ASN A 522 24.20 -8.81 13.74
CA ASN A 522 23.89 -10.23 13.55
C ASN A 522 22.40 -10.45 13.82
N VAL A 523 21.79 -11.28 12.99
CA VAL A 523 20.40 -11.69 13.14
C VAL A 523 20.30 -12.64 14.31
N THR A 524 19.39 -12.36 15.23
CA THR A 524 19.13 -13.19 16.40
C THR A 524 17.64 -13.45 16.55
N TRP A 525 17.26 -14.26 17.53
CA TRP A 525 15.87 -14.46 17.96
C TRP A 525 15.11 -13.14 18.22
N SER A 526 15.84 -12.06 18.58
CA SER A 526 15.28 -10.75 18.89
C SER A 526 15.04 -9.86 17.67
N THR A 527 15.62 -10.19 16.51
CA THR A 527 15.41 -9.43 15.27
C THR A 527 13.92 -9.42 14.91
N VAL A 528 13.37 -8.23 14.66
CA VAL A 528 11.99 -8.01 14.24
C VAL A 528 11.92 -7.43 12.83
N VAL A 529 12.80 -6.48 12.51
CA VAL A 529 12.89 -5.89 11.17
C VAL A 529 14.34 -5.90 10.71
N ALA A 530 14.57 -6.56 9.58
CA ALA A 530 15.82 -6.55 8.86
C ALA A 530 15.65 -5.72 7.57
N HIS A 531 16.61 -4.85 7.29
CA HIS A 531 16.54 -3.90 6.19
C HIS A 531 17.69 -4.06 5.20
N ARG A 532 17.48 -3.58 3.96
CA ARG A 532 18.37 -3.77 2.80
C ARG A 532 18.56 -5.24 2.46
N CYS A 533 17.49 -6.02 2.62
CA CYS A 533 17.45 -7.41 2.23
C CYS A 533 17.44 -7.54 0.71
N ARG A 534 18.16 -8.54 0.21
CA ARG A 534 18.00 -9.13 -1.12
C ARG A 534 16.88 -10.19 -1.07
N PRO A 535 16.38 -10.66 -2.21
CA PRO A 535 15.39 -11.73 -2.25
C PRO A 535 15.81 -12.98 -1.45
N SER A 536 17.04 -13.45 -1.64
CA SER A 536 17.60 -14.62 -0.92
C SER A 536 17.65 -14.44 0.60
N ASP A 537 17.96 -13.22 1.07
CA ASP A 537 17.97 -12.93 2.51
C ASP A 537 16.58 -13.11 3.11
N ALA A 538 15.51 -12.71 2.41
CA ALA A 538 14.14 -12.86 2.92
C ALA A 538 13.77 -14.35 3.12
N TYR A 539 14.15 -15.23 2.18
CA TYR A 539 13.93 -16.67 2.33
C TYR A 539 14.76 -17.27 3.47
N TYR A 540 16.04 -16.89 3.56
CA TYR A 540 16.92 -17.37 4.60
C TYR A 540 16.47 -16.94 6.00
N LEU A 541 16.09 -15.67 6.17
CA LEU A 541 15.52 -15.14 7.42
C LEU A 541 14.22 -15.85 7.80
N HIS A 542 13.36 -16.14 6.82
CA HIS A 542 12.12 -16.87 7.06
C HIS A 542 12.36 -18.29 7.56
N PHE A 543 13.29 -19.02 6.92
CA PHE A 543 13.73 -20.32 7.40
C PHE A 543 14.34 -20.23 8.81
N TYR A 544 15.23 -19.27 9.04
CA TYR A 544 15.85 -19.04 10.33
C TYR A 544 14.81 -18.86 11.44
N PHE A 545 13.82 -17.98 11.28
CA PHE A 545 12.80 -17.74 12.31
C PHE A 545 11.85 -18.92 12.54
N GLN A 546 11.69 -19.82 11.56
CA GLN A 546 10.92 -21.05 11.72
C GLN A 546 11.66 -22.13 12.52
N GLU A 547 12.99 -22.06 12.57
CA GLU A 547 13.83 -23.13 13.12
C GLU A 547 14.61 -22.73 14.38
N GLU A 548 14.96 -21.46 14.53
CA GLU A 548 15.87 -20.98 15.58
C GLU A 548 15.42 -21.38 17.00
N HIS A 549 14.11 -21.30 17.26
CA HIS A 549 13.56 -21.61 18.57
C HIS A 549 13.68 -23.10 18.92
N ARG A 550 13.57 -24.00 17.92
CA ARG A 550 13.73 -25.45 18.11
C ARG A 550 15.18 -25.78 18.41
N ILE A 551 16.09 -25.18 17.65
CA ILE A 551 17.53 -25.38 17.79
C ILE A 551 17.99 -24.89 19.16
N ALA A 552 17.55 -23.71 19.58
CA ALA A 552 17.89 -23.18 20.89
C ALA A 552 17.29 -23.97 22.06
N ALA A 553 16.06 -24.49 21.91
CA ALA A 553 15.47 -25.38 22.90
C ALA A 553 16.27 -26.69 23.04
N ALA A 554 16.69 -27.28 21.91
CA ALA A 554 17.54 -28.47 21.90
C ALA A 554 18.91 -28.20 22.54
N ALA A 555 19.50 -27.03 22.26
CA ALA A 555 20.76 -26.60 22.88
C ALA A 555 20.63 -26.44 24.39
N SER A 556 19.57 -25.78 24.85
CA SER A 556 19.29 -25.56 26.28
C SER A 556 19.02 -26.86 27.04
N ALA A 557 18.49 -27.89 26.36
CA ALA A 557 18.22 -29.20 26.95
C ALA A 557 19.45 -30.14 26.96
N SER A 558 20.46 -29.86 26.12
CA SER A 558 21.66 -30.69 26.01
C SER A 558 22.60 -30.46 27.19
N ARG A 559 23.05 -31.54 27.82
CA ARG A 559 24.04 -31.51 28.91
C ARG A 559 25.46 -31.87 28.46
N LEU A 560 25.61 -32.27 27.19
CA LEU A 560 26.81 -32.92 26.67
C LEU A 560 27.51 -32.12 25.59
N ALA A 561 26.76 -31.32 24.82
CA ALA A 561 27.30 -30.53 23.72
C ALA A 561 27.33 -29.04 24.07
N THR A 562 28.40 -28.37 23.66
CA THR A 562 28.65 -26.94 23.86
C THR A 562 27.77 -26.08 22.94
N GLU A 563 27.62 -24.78 23.26
CA GLU A 563 26.90 -23.84 22.37
C GLU A 563 27.54 -23.80 20.97
N GLU A 564 28.87 -23.88 20.86
CA GLU A 564 29.57 -23.88 19.57
C GLU A 564 29.23 -25.11 18.71
N GLU A 565 29.11 -26.29 19.33
CA GLU A 565 28.73 -27.51 18.62
C GLU A 565 27.28 -27.45 18.12
N HIS A 566 26.36 -26.87 18.90
CA HIS A 566 24.98 -26.64 18.44
C HIS A 566 24.90 -25.59 17.34
N GLU A 567 25.69 -24.51 17.44
CA GLU A 567 25.78 -23.49 16.40
C GLU A 567 26.29 -24.11 15.09
N ALA A 568 27.35 -24.92 15.14
CA ALA A 568 27.89 -25.62 13.97
C ALA A 568 26.88 -26.61 13.35
N ALA A 569 26.14 -27.35 14.19
CA ALA A 569 25.08 -28.23 13.73
C ALA A 569 23.93 -27.46 13.06
N ALA A 570 23.56 -26.30 13.60
CA ALA A 570 22.54 -25.43 13.04
C ALA A 570 22.95 -24.86 11.68
N VAL A 571 24.20 -24.39 11.56
CA VAL A 571 24.78 -23.93 10.28
C VAL A 571 24.75 -25.07 9.25
N LYS A 572 25.15 -26.29 9.63
CA LYS A 572 25.08 -27.45 8.74
C LYS A 572 23.66 -27.74 8.26
N ARG A 573 22.66 -27.68 9.15
CA ARG A 573 21.24 -27.85 8.80
C ARG A 573 20.76 -26.77 7.83
N ALA A 574 21.18 -25.53 8.04
CA ALA A 574 20.86 -24.42 7.16
C ALA A 574 21.46 -24.60 5.75
N SER A 575 22.71 -25.09 5.66
CA SER A 575 23.32 -25.44 4.38
C SER A 575 22.57 -26.57 3.66
N GLN A 576 22.15 -27.61 4.39
CA GLN A 576 21.35 -28.71 3.80
C GLN A 576 19.98 -28.24 3.31
N TRP A 577 19.31 -27.37 4.07
CA TRP A 577 18.07 -26.73 3.62
C TRP A 577 18.32 -25.95 2.33
N LEU A 578 19.39 -25.16 2.26
CA LEU A 578 19.72 -24.40 1.05
C LEU A 578 19.95 -25.33 -0.15
N GLU A 579 20.77 -26.38 0.00
CA GLU A 579 21.03 -27.37 -1.06
C GLU A 579 19.73 -28.02 -1.58
N GLY A 580 18.80 -28.36 -0.67
CA GLY A 580 17.49 -28.90 -1.04
C GLY A 580 16.62 -27.89 -1.79
N ASN A 581 16.63 -26.62 -1.40
CA ASN A 581 15.82 -25.58 -2.04
C ASN A 581 16.39 -25.13 -3.39
N LEU A 582 17.70 -25.28 -3.63
CA LEU A 582 18.32 -24.99 -4.91
C LEU A 582 17.88 -25.93 -6.06
N GLN A 583 17.06 -26.95 -5.76
CA GLN A 583 16.36 -27.75 -6.79
C GLN A 583 15.20 -26.99 -7.45
N ASP A 584 14.64 -25.98 -6.78
CA ASP A 584 13.63 -25.09 -7.35
C ASP A 584 14.30 -24.09 -8.31
N PRO A 585 13.94 -24.05 -9.61
CA PRO A 585 14.51 -23.11 -10.57
C PRO A 585 14.41 -21.64 -10.15
N HIS A 586 13.36 -21.26 -9.42
CA HIS A 586 13.18 -19.90 -8.91
C HIS A 586 14.24 -19.56 -7.85
N MET A 587 14.47 -20.48 -6.93
CA MET A 587 15.48 -20.33 -5.88
C MET A 587 16.89 -20.35 -6.47
N MET A 588 17.16 -21.26 -7.42
CA MET A 588 18.46 -21.38 -8.08
C MET A 588 18.89 -20.09 -8.80
N ALA A 589 17.93 -19.30 -9.31
CA ALA A 589 18.21 -18.05 -10.01
C ALA A 589 18.64 -16.87 -9.08
N MET A 590 18.51 -17.01 -7.76
CA MET A 590 18.85 -15.95 -6.80
C MET A 590 20.34 -15.98 -6.41
N ASN A 591 20.84 -14.82 -5.96
CA ASN A 591 22.19 -14.74 -5.41
C ASN A 591 22.21 -15.16 -3.92
N TRP A 592 22.74 -16.35 -3.63
CA TRP A 592 22.88 -16.90 -2.28
C TRP A 592 24.25 -16.66 -1.63
N SER A 593 25.15 -15.91 -2.29
CA SER A 593 26.45 -15.58 -1.70
C SER A 593 26.33 -14.48 -0.64
N GLY A 594 27.10 -14.61 0.45
CA GLY A 594 27.14 -13.61 1.53
C GLY A 594 25.79 -13.41 2.21
N LEU A 595 25.11 -14.50 2.60
CA LEU A 595 23.87 -14.44 3.38
C LEU A 595 24.09 -13.72 4.73
N PRO A 596 23.02 -13.21 5.37
CA PRO A 596 23.15 -12.52 6.64
C PRO A 596 23.74 -13.41 7.73
N ASP A 597 24.61 -12.83 8.56
CA ASP A 597 25.14 -13.51 9.74
C ASP A 597 24.01 -13.72 10.75
N VAL A 598 23.71 -14.99 11.05
CA VAL A 598 22.69 -15.40 12.01
C VAL A 598 23.34 -16.06 13.22
N GLN A 599 22.75 -15.88 14.40
CA GLN A 599 23.13 -16.59 15.63
C GLN A 599 21.99 -17.50 16.05
N TRP A 600 22.23 -18.81 16.08
CA TRP A 600 21.20 -19.80 16.38
C TRP A 600 21.03 -20.02 17.88
N VAL A 601 22.14 -20.16 18.61
CA VAL A 601 22.13 -20.53 20.04
C VAL A 601 22.89 -19.56 20.95
N GLN A 602 23.87 -18.80 20.44
CA GLN A 602 24.81 -18.04 21.28
C GLN A 602 24.11 -17.22 22.39
N GLY A 603 24.36 -17.55 23.66
CA GLY A 603 23.81 -16.81 24.80
C GLY A 603 22.32 -17.05 25.12
N THR A 604 21.78 -18.22 24.77
CA THR A 604 20.46 -18.78 25.14
C THR A 604 19.93 -18.39 26.53
N SER A 605 20.80 -18.30 27.54
CA SER A 605 20.46 -17.92 28.92
C SER A 605 19.79 -16.54 29.09
N ARG A 606 20.00 -15.62 28.14
CA ARG A 606 19.42 -14.26 28.18
C ARG A 606 18.11 -14.14 27.39
N ARG A 607 17.67 -15.21 26.75
CA ARG A 607 16.47 -15.26 25.92
C ARG A 607 15.22 -15.25 26.83
N PRO A 608 14.22 -14.40 26.55
CA PRO A 608 12.95 -14.43 27.28
C PRO A 608 12.17 -15.70 26.92
N SER A 609 11.15 -16.01 27.73
CA SER A 609 10.14 -17.00 27.35
C SER A 609 9.47 -16.62 26.02
N PHE A 610 8.90 -17.61 25.35
CA PHE A 610 8.16 -17.39 24.12
C PHE A 610 6.93 -18.29 24.05
N THR A 611 5.95 -17.83 23.29
CA THR A 611 4.83 -18.66 22.82
C THR A 611 5.01 -18.93 21.33
N LEU A 612 4.70 -20.14 20.88
CA LEU A 612 4.78 -20.49 19.47
C LEU A 612 3.55 -19.96 18.73
N ALA A 613 3.76 -19.18 17.68
CA ALA A 613 2.72 -18.93 16.68
C ALA A 613 2.58 -20.17 15.80
N GLU A 614 1.78 -21.14 16.25
CA GLU A 614 1.57 -22.47 15.65
C GLU A 614 1.33 -22.42 14.13
N GLY A 615 0.51 -21.48 13.65
CA GLY A 615 0.19 -21.32 12.23
C GLY A 615 1.39 -20.93 11.34
N ASP A 616 2.41 -20.31 11.95
CA ASP A 616 3.59 -19.79 11.26
C ASP A 616 4.86 -20.58 11.60
N GLY A 617 4.83 -21.38 12.68
CA GLY A 617 6.00 -22.07 13.21
C GLY A 617 7.06 -21.12 13.79
N VAL A 618 6.66 -19.93 14.22
CA VAL A 618 7.57 -18.86 14.66
C VAL A 618 7.41 -18.57 16.15
N ALA A 619 8.51 -18.46 16.88
CA ALA A 619 8.50 -18.05 18.28
C ALA A 619 8.20 -16.55 18.44
N VAL A 620 7.22 -16.25 19.30
CA VAL A 620 6.87 -14.90 19.76
C VAL A 620 7.37 -14.73 21.18
N TYR A 621 8.46 -13.98 21.31
CA TYR A 621 9.19 -13.75 22.55
C TYR A 621 8.54 -12.68 23.42
N ASP A 622 8.58 -12.91 24.74
CA ASP A 622 8.09 -12.02 25.79
C ASP A 622 9.06 -10.86 26.04
N ASN A 623 9.35 -10.13 24.97
CA ASN A 623 10.22 -8.97 25.01
C ASN A 623 9.62 -7.87 25.88
N ARG A 624 10.47 -7.24 26.69
CA ARG A 624 10.07 -6.14 27.57
C ARG A 624 10.29 -4.79 26.90
N TYR A 625 9.49 -3.82 27.31
CA TYR A 625 9.65 -2.42 26.98
C TYR A 625 9.86 -1.63 28.27
N GLU A 626 10.90 -0.80 28.30
CA GLU A 626 11.18 0.06 29.44
C GLU A 626 10.70 1.47 29.14
N TYR A 627 10.19 2.15 30.18
CA TYR A 627 9.91 3.57 30.07
C TYR A 627 11.20 4.36 29.76
N TRP A 628 11.08 5.32 28.87
CA TRP A 628 12.20 6.08 28.33
C TRP A 628 11.81 7.56 28.17
N ARG A 629 12.72 8.44 28.60
CA ARG A 629 12.67 9.89 28.38
C ARG A 629 13.96 10.35 27.72
N HIS A 630 13.88 11.44 26.96
CA HIS A 630 15.03 12.02 26.27
C HIS A 630 14.89 13.53 26.17
N GLU A 631 15.56 14.25 27.09
CA GLU A 631 15.45 15.70 27.23
C GLU A 631 15.92 16.46 25.98
N GLU A 632 17.03 16.04 25.38
CA GLU A 632 17.63 16.73 24.21
C GLU A 632 16.68 16.81 23.00
N THR A 633 15.71 15.90 22.92
CA THR A 633 14.71 15.85 21.84
C THR A 633 13.28 15.99 22.37
N ASN A 634 13.12 16.50 23.60
CA ASN A 634 11.84 16.79 24.23
C ASN A 634 10.87 15.60 24.30
N ILE A 635 11.38 14.39 24.57
CA ILE A 635 10.55 13.19 24.76
C ILE A 635 10.33 12.94 26.24
N HIS A 636 9.08 13.04 26.65
CA HIS A 636 8.65 12.76 28.02
C HIS A 636 7.84 11.47 28.14
N ASP A 637 7.23 10.99 27.06
CA ASP A 637 6.44 9.76 27.03
C ASP A 637 7.04 8.81 26.00
N GLY A 638 7.90 7.90 26.45
CA GLY A 638 8.59 6.98 25.57
C GLY A 638 8.68 5.57 26.14
N TYR A 639 8.77 4.60 25.23
CA TYR A 639 9.18 3.25 25.50
C TYR A 639 10.42 2.93 24.68
N ARG A 640 11.31 2.10 25.24
CA ARG A 640 12.43 1.52 24.50
C ARG A 640 12.38 0.00 24.59
N SER A 641 12.56 -0.67 23.47
CA SER A 641 12.54 -2.13 23.38
C SER A 641 13.77 -2.75 24.03
N LEU A 642 13.63 -3.94 24.62
CA LEU A 642 14.75 -4.83 24.95
C LEU A 642 14.77 -6.04 23.99
N PRO A 643 15.95 -6.63 23.70
CA PRO A 643 17.29 -6.20 24.12
C PRO A 643 17.77 -4.91 23.45
N GLN A 644 18.78 -4.29 24.06
CA GLN A 644 19.13 -2.87 23.89
C GLN A 644 20.51 -2.64 23.25
N TRP A 645 20.99 -3.61 22.45
CA TRP A 645 22.15 -3.42 21.56
C TRP A 645 21.77 -2.69 20.26
#